data_AF-A0A068UM18-F1
#
_entry.id   AF-A0A068UM18-F1
#
_cell.length_a   1.000
_cell.length_b   1.000
_cell.length_c   1.000
_cell.angle_alpha   90.00
_cell.angle_beta   90.00
_cell.angle_gamma   90.00
#
_symmetry.space_group_name_H-M   'P 1'
#
loop_
_entity.id
_entity.type
_entity.pdbx_description
1 polymer ?
#
loop_
_entity_poly.entity_id
_entity_poly.type
_entity_poly.pdbx_seq_one_letter_code
_entity_poly.pdbx_strand_id
1 'polypeptide(L)'
;MESRRDGTQTKRRSRGKANLETTLRKAWYHLRLSVRHPTRVPTWDAIVLTASSPHQAHLYHWHLNRAKRIGRIAPSTLTLAVPDPHGHRIGSGAATLHALLALAQHYYTLNSPVEITTSSNSISTETYVGLKDGVPSLAFVELLAKKHILLLHAGGDSKRVPWANPMGKIFLPLPYLASDDQDGPVPLLFDHILAIASCARQAFKNEGGLLTMTGDVLPCFDASLLVLPEDASCIVTVPHTLDIASNHGVVVASKSVLSDENFAISLVENLLQKPSLKELVDHQAILDDGRTLLDTGIIAVRGKAWVDLVRLAYSSQPMISELLESKKEASHMSLYEDLVAAWVPGKHKWLQTRPLGEELVSKLGKQSMFSYCAYDLLFLHFGTSNEVLDHLNETGSRLVGRRHLSSIPATTVSDIAASAIILSTQIASGVSIGEDSMVYDSCISCGVQIGSQCIVVGVHLPAADSLVAEDSSKFCLPDRHCLWEVPLIGYIEKVIVYCGLHDNPKNSFQKDGTFCGKPWNKVLGDLGLQDTDLWSSEGTQEKCLWNAKIFPILPYSGMLKMATWLMGLGNPEDESLESHWRRSSRISLEELHKLIDFSSMCLSSSKHQADIAAGIVTACLNFGLLGRNVSQLFEEVLQNEGGGRDMCREFLSLSPNLQAQNSQTLPKSRAYQVHVDLLRACNDEKKALELENEIWAAVAEETASAVRYGFKENLFESSSQSSKEGQWADSLNGHPDHSFCSRIVKVELPVRVDFVGGWSDTPPWSLERSGCVLNMAITLEGSLPIGTVIETTKTTGISITDDSGHHIHIEELSSIAPPFDNSDLFRLVKSALLVTNVISGKIPLCTGLRIRTWANVPRGSGLGTSSILAAAVVKGLLQITGEDESNENVARLVLVLEQLMGTGGGWQDQIGGLYPGIKCTSSFPGIPLRLQVISLLPSPQMIVELQQRLLVVFTGQVRLAHQVLHKVVARYLRRDNLLASSIKRLAELAKIGREALMNCDIDELGDVMMEAWRLHQELDPYCSNELVDRLFTFSDRYCRGYKLIGAGGGGFALLLARNAESAKELRRTLAEDSSFDVKVYDWDIFLQS
;
A
#
# COMPACT_ATOMS: atom_id res chain seq x y z
N MET A 1 -18.51 -10.29 -57.57
CA MET A 1 -17.23 -10.87 -57.10
C MET A 1 -16.27 -9.72 -56.89
N GLU A 2 -16.37 -9.09 -55.73
CA GLU A 2 -15.42 -8.14 -55.12
C GLU A 2 -16.09 -7.62 -53.83
N SER A 3 -15.27 -7.26 -52.84
CA SER A 3 -15.60 -6.86 -51.46
C SER A 3 -15.76 -8.00 -50.44
N ARG A 4 -15.16 -7.75 -49.26
CA ARG A 4 -14.98 -8.60 -48.05
C ARG A 4 -13.61 -9.26 -47.91
N ARG A 5 -12.59 -8.43 -47.64
CA ARG A 5 -11.39 -8.77 -46.83
C ARG A 5 -10.65 -7.47 -46.52
N ASP A 6 -11.23 -6.64 -45.66
CA ASP A 6 -10.49 -5.62 -44.90
C ASP A 6 -11.41 -5.10 -43.79
N GLY A 7 -11.15 -5.52 -42.56
CA GLY A 7 -11.99 -5.14 -41.41
C GLY A 7 -11.57 -5.73 -40.08
N THR A 8 -10.65 -6.69 -40.04
CA THR A 8 -10.23 -7.37 -38.79
C THR A 8 -8.80 -7.07 -38.34
N GLN A 9 -8.00 -6.27 -39.06
CA GLN A 9 -6.62 -5.96 -38.65
C GLN A 9 -6.41 -4.60 -37.98
N THR A 10 -7.36 -3.66 -38.05
CA THR A 10 -7.20 -2.30 -37.50
C THR A 10 -7.62 -2.13 -36.04
N LYS A 11 -8.17 -3.16 -35.38
CA LYS A 11 -8.51 -3.15 -33.93
C LYS A 11 -7.44 -3.76 -33.01
N ARG A 12 -6.33 -4.30 -33.54
CA ARG A 12 -5.28 -4.97 -32.73
C ARG A 12 -4.05 -4.13 -32.42
N ARG A 13 -4.05 -2.81 -32.74
CA ARG A 13 -2.89 -1.91 -32.59
C ARG A 13 -3.07 -0.72 -31.64
N SER A 14 -4.09 -0.71 -30.79
CA SER A 14 -4.10 0.13 -29.57
C SER A 14 -3.68 -0.71 -28.37
N ARG A 15 -2.46 -1.28 -28.38
CA ARG A 15 -1.85 -1.84 -27.17
C ARG A 15 -1.59 -0.67 -26.24
N GLY A 16 -2.44 -0.48 -25.24
CA GLY A 16 -2.27 0.57 -24.23
C GLY A 16 -0.91 0.42 -23.57
N LYS A 17 -0.10 1.49 -23.58
CA LYS A 17 1.07 1.59 -22.69
C LYS A 17 0.63 1.18 -21.28
N ALA A 18 1.46 0.40 -20.56
CA ALA A 18 1.18 0.05 -19.18
C ALA A 18 0.73 1.30 -18.41
N ASN A 19 -0.45 1.23 -17.80
CA ASN A 19 -0.94 2.32 -16.97
C ASN A 19 -0.09 2.32 -15.69
N LEU A 20 0.81 3.32 -15.57
CA LEU A 20 1.69 3.53 -14.42
C LEU A 20 0.92 3.37 -13.09
N GLU A 21 -0.31 3.89 -13.03
CA GLU A 21 -1.18 3.76 -11.88
C GLU A 21 -1.50 2.31 -11.52
N THR A 22 -1.98 1.54 -12.50
CA THR A 22 -2.38 0.14 -12.30
C THR A 22 -1.18 -0.71 -11.88
N THR A 23 -0.03 -0.50 -12.51
CA THR A 23 1.22 -1.21 -12.19
C THR A 23 1.67 -0.90 -10.76
N LEU A 24 1.74 0.38 -10.38
CA LEU A 24 2.15 0.76 -9.03
C LEU A 24 1.15 0.28 -7.98
N ARG A 25 -0.16 0.42 -8.21
CA ARG A 25 -1.18 -0.11 -7.30
C ARG A 25 -1.01 -1.61 -7.10
N LYS A 26 -0.77 -2.38 -8.17
CA LYS A 26 -0.50 -3.84 -8.12
C LYS A 26 0.74 -4.16 -7.30
N ALA A 27 1.85 -3.48 -7.56
CA ALA A 27 3.10 -3.67 -6.85
C ALA A 27 2.98 -3.35 -5.35
N TRP A 28 2.34 -2.23 -5.02
CA TRP A 28 2.13 -1.80 -3.64
C TRP A 28 1.26 -2.75 -2.82
N TYR A 29 0.22 -3.31 -3.45
CA TYR A 29 -0.60 -4.33 -2.82
C TYR A 29 0.22 -5.59 -2.51
N HIS A 30 1.00 -6.08 -3.48
CA HIS A 30 1.83 -7.26 -3.30
C HIS A 30 2.82 -7.05 -2.15
N LEU A 31 3.48 -5.89 -2.09
CA LEU A 31 4.36 -5.51 -1.00
C LEU A 31 3.66 -5.54 0.35
N ARG A 32 2.48 -4.91 0.47
CA ARG A 32 1.72 -4.91 1.74
C ARG A 32 1.38 -6.34 2.19
N LEU A 33 1.03 -7.21 1.25
CA LEU A 33 0.69 -8.59 1.54
C LEU A 33 1.91 -9.42 1.95
N SER A 34 3.04 -9.26 1.26
CA SER A 34 4.30 -9.95 1.58
C SER A 34 4.87 -9.50 2.92
N VAL A 35 4.69 -8.23 3.30
CA VAL A 35 5.13 -7.70 4.60
C VAL A 35 4.24 -8.19 5.74
N ARG A 36 2.91 -8.18 5.55
CA ARG A 36 1.96 -8.60 6.59
C ARG A 36 1.91 -10.11 6.78
N HIS A 37 2.16 -10.89 5.73
CA HIS A 37 2.02 -12.35 5.76
C HIS A 37 3.11 -13.07 4.93
N PRO A 38 4.40 -12.94 5.33
CA PRO A 38 5.54 -13.43 4.56
C PRO A 38 5.58 -14.94 4.34
N THR A 39 4.86 -15.72 5.16
CA THR A 39 4.73 -17.18 4.99
C THR A 39 3.84 -17.57 3.82
N ARG A 40 2.94 -16.68 3.39
CA ARG A 40 2.01 -16.92 2.28
C ARG A 40 2.49 -16.27 0.99
N VAL A 41 2.92 -15.02 1.10
CA VAL A 41 3.53 -14.28 -0.01
C VAL A 41 5.00 -14.03 0.37
N PRO A 42 5.95 -14.78 -0.20
CA PRO A 42 7.35 -14.67 0.18
C PRO A 42 7.89 -13.24 0.03
N THR A 43 8.58 -12.78 1.06
CA THR A 43 9.36 -11.53 1.04
C THR A 43 10.85 -11.82 0.76
N TRP A 44 11.66 -10.77 0.67
CA TRP A 44 13.12 -10.87 0.60
C TRP A 44 13.71 -11.33 1.94
N ASP A 45 14.72 -12.20 1.90
CA ASP A 45 15.47 -12.61 3.10
C ASP A 45 16.34 -11.45 3.62
N ALA A 46 16.91 -10.67 2.69
CA ALA A 46 17.69 -9.48 2.99
C ALA A 46 17.47 -8.36 1.96
N ILE A 47 17.49 -7.12 2.44
CA ILE A 47 17.53 -5.90 1.63
C ILE A 47 18.82 -5.16 1.99
N VAL A 48 19.69 -4.96 1.00
CA VAL A 48 21.01 -4.36 1.18
C VAL A 48 21.12 -3.08 0.35
N LEU A 49 21.58 -2.00 0.98
CA LEU A 49 21.89 -0.72 0.31
C LEU A 49 23.40 -0.51 0.27
N THR A 50 23.99 -0.24 -0.89
CA THR A 50 25.39 0.23 -0.93
C THR A 50 25.45 1.72 -0.61
N ALA A 51 26.46 2.18 0.12
CA ALA A 51 26.70 3.58 0.47
C ALA A 51 28.14 3.99 0.12
N SER A 52 28.39 5.28 -0.14
CA SER A 52 29.73 5.79 -0.46
C SER A 52 30.62 5.97 0.77
N SER A 53 30.04 6.13 1.96
CA SER A 53 30.78 6.39 3.20
C SER A 53 30.07 5.81 4.43
N PRO A 54 30.78 5.59 5.54
CA PRO A 54 30.18 5.13 6.80
C PRO A 54 29.06 6.05 7.31
N HIS A 55 29.22 7.38 7.15
CA HIS A 55 28.20 8.35 7.54
C HIS A 55 26.92 8.20 6.70
N GLN A 56 27.05 8.02 5.38
CA GLN A 56 25.91 7.75 4.52
C GLN A 56 25.25 6.39 4.84
N ALA A 57 26.05 5.37 5.16
CA ALA A 57 25.51 4.09 5.61
C ALA A 57 24.69 4.23 6.91
N HIS A 58 25.09 5.10 7.84
CA HIS A 58 24.32 5.37 9.05
C HIS A 58 22.94 5.98 8.73
N LEU A 59 22.89 6.99 7.85
CA LEU A 59 21.65 7.56 7.34
C LEU A 59 20.75 6.48 6.70
N TYR A 60 21.33 5.61 5.87
CA TYR A 60 20.57 4.56 5.18
C TYR A 60 20.01 3.52 6.16
N HIS A 61 20.75 3.18 7.22
CA HIS A 61 20.22 2.35 8.30
C HIS A 61 19.04 3.01 9.01
N TRP A 62 19.09 4.32 9.25
CA TRP A 62 17.96 5.05 9.82
C TRP A 62 16.71 4.94 8.93
N HIS A 63 16.85 5.12 7.61
CA HIS A 63 15.74 4.95 6.67
C HIS A 63 15.22 3.51 6.59
N LEU A 64 16.11 2.51 6.60
CA LEU A 64 15.73 1.08 6.61
C LEU A 64 14.95 0.73 7.89
N ASN A 65 15.41 1.23 9.04
CA ASN A 65 14.72 1.06 10.32
C ASN A 65 13.37 1.76 10.32
N ARG A 66 13.27 2.98 9.77
CA ARG A 66 12.00 3.67 9.55
C ARG A 66 11.06 2.82 8.69
N ALA A 67 11.51 2.33 7.53
CA ALA A 67 10.71 1.50 6.63
C ALA A 67 10.19 0.20 7.29
N LYS A 68 10.98 -0.43 8.18
CA LYS A 68 10.51 -1.53 9.03
C LYS A 68 9.42 -1.10 10.02
N ARG A 69 9.64 0.01 10.75
CA ARG A 69 8.68 0.52 11.75
C ARG A 69 7.32 0.84 11.12
N ILE A 70 7.30 1.46 9.93
CA ILE A 70 6.06 1.80 9.21
C ILE A 70 5.50 0.64 8.35
N GLY A 71 6.02 -0.58 8.49
CA GLY A 71 5.49 -1.76 7.82
C GLY A 71 5.67 -1.79 6.30
N ARG A 72 6.76 -1.20 5.77
CA ARG A 72 7.19 -1.34 4.35
C ARG A 72 8.14 -2.51 4.14
N ILE A 73 8.83 -2.94 5.20
CA ILE A 73 9.74 -4.09 5.21
C ILE A 73 9.26 -5.06 6.28
N ALA A 74 9.23 -6.36 5.96
CA ALA A 74 8.83 -7.37 6.92
C ALA A 74 9.78 -7.41 8.13
N PRO A 75 9.29 -7.60 9.37
CA PRO A 75 10.14 -7.72 10.54
C PRO A 75 11.19 -8.84 10.42
N SER A 76 10.85 -9.91 9.68
CA SER A 76 11.74 -11.05 9.40
C SER A 76 12.82 -10.77 8.34
N THR A 77 12.67 -9.71 7.53
CA THR A 77 13.64 -9.37 6.48
C THR A 77 14.85 -8.67 7.09
N LEU A 78 16.06 -9.17 6.81
CA LEU A 78 17.28 -8.53 7.24
C LEU A 78 17.54 -7.25 6.44
N THR A 79 18.06 -6.20 7.06
CA THR A 79 18.35 -4.93 6.40
C THR A 79 19.76 -4.49 6.73
N LEU A 80 20.54 -4.09 5.72
CA LEU A 80 21.92 -3.68 5.90
C LEU A 80 22.29 -2.54 4.95
N ALA A 81 22.96 -1.50 5.43
CA ALA A 81 23.61 -0.53 4.54
C ALA A 81 25.13 -0.71 4.61
N VAL A 82 25.78 -0.94 3.47
CA VAL A 82 27.19 -1.29 3.38
C VAL A 82 27.97 -0.13 2.75
N PRO A 83 28.84 0.55 3.50
CA PRO A 83 29.67 1.60 2.94
C PRO A 83 30.81 1.03 2.11
N ASP A 84 31.30 1.81 1.14
CA ASP A 84 32.57 1.56 0.50
C ASP A 84 33.71 1.57 1.56
N PRO A 85 34.70 0.65 1.49
CA PRO A 85 35.75 0.54 2.49
C PRO A 85 36.53 1.84 2.70
N HIS A 86 36.70 2.23 3.96
CA HIS A 86 37.37 3.49 4.34
C HIS A 86 36.77 4.77 3.70
N GLY A 87 35.56 4.69 3.12
CA GLY A 87 34.95 5.79 2.36
C GLY A 87 35.57 6.06 0.98
N HIS A 88 36.40 5.15 0.46
CA HIS A 88 37.00 5.26 -0.86
C HIS A 88 36.19 4.47 -1.89
N ARG A 89 35.87 5.11 -3.02
CA ARG A 89 35.07 4.47 -4.09
C ARG A 89 35.78 3.24 -4.66
N ILE A 90 35.05 2.13 -4.76
CA ILE A 90 35.57 0.86 -5.34
C ILE A 90 34.84 0.46 -6.64
N GLY A 91 33.76 1.16 -6.99
CA GLY A 91 32.90 0.85 -8.14
C GLY A 91 31.74 -0.09 -7.79
N SER A 92 30.67 -0.08 -8.60
CA SER A 92 29.44 -0.82 -8.30
C SER A 92 29.62 -2.34 -8.31
N GLY A 93 30.54 -2.87 -9.13
CA GLY A 93 30.85 -4.30 -9.15
C GLY A 93 31.51 -4.75 -7.85
N ALA A 94 32.58 -4.05 -7.44
CA ALA A 94 33.26 -4.36 -6.18
C ALA A 94 32.35 -4.11 -4.96
N ALA A 95 31.52 -3.06 -4.98
CA ALA A 95 30.54 -2.79 -3.93
C ALA A 95 29.49 -3.93 -3.82
N THR A 96 29.11 -4.56 -4.92
CA THR A 96 28.24 -5.75 -4.91
C THR A 96 28.89 -6.91 -4.15
N LEU A 97 30.15 -7.24 -4.48
CA LEU A 97 30.89 -8.30 -3.81
C LEU A 97 31.10 -8.00 -2.32
N HIS A 98 31.48 -6.75 -2.00
CA HIS A 98 31.66 -6.29 -0.63
C HIS A 98 30.37 -6.38 0.19
N ALA A 99 29.23 -6.00 -0.39
CA ALA A 99 27.93 -6.06 0.25
C ALA A 99 27.51 -7.50 0.57
N LEU A 100 27.75 -8.45 -0.34
CA LEU A 100 27.48 -9.88 -0.10
C LEU A 100 28.38 -10.45 1.01
N LEU A 101 29.65 -10.06 1.03
CA LEU A 101 30.59 -10.45 2.08
C LEU A 101 30.12 -9.94 3.46
N ALA A 102 29.78 -8.65 3.56
CA ALA A 102 29.27 -8.03 4.78
C ALA A 102 27.96 -8.68 5.25
N LEU A 103 27.06 -9.01 4.31
CA LEU A 103 25.79 -9.67 4.61
C LEU A 103 26.00 -11.07 5.23
N ALA A 104 26.88 -11.90 4.67
CA ALA A 104 27.10 -13.23 5.22
C ALA A 104 27.77 -13.19 6.60
N GLN A 105 28.72 -12.26 6.81
CA GLN A 105 29.32 -12.02 8.11
C GLN A 105 28.27 -11.63 9.15
N HIS A 106 27.33 -10.76 8.76
CA HIS A 106 26.25 -10.36 9.63
C HIS A 106 25.33 -11.53 10.00
N TYR A 107 24.98 -12.41 9.04
CA TYR A 107 24.27 -13.65 9.32
C TYR A 107 25.03 -14.60 10.26
N TYR A 108 26.36 -14.71 10.09
CA TYR A 108 27.19 -15.54 10.95
C TYR A 108 27.18 -15.04 12.40
N THR A 109 27.33 -13.73 12.61
CA THR A 109 27.27 -13.12 13.95
C THR A 109 25.93 -13.36 14.63
N LEU A 110 24.82 -13.30 13.90
CA LEU A 110 23.48 -13.57 14.45
C LEU A 110 23.25 -15.04 14.84
N ASN A 111 23.92 -15.98 14.17
CA ASN A 111 23.74 -17.42 14.38
C ASN A 111 24.76 -18.04 15.36
N SER A 112 25.75 -17.27 15.84
CA SER A 112 26.77 -17.77 16.76
C SER A 112 26.29 -17.67 18.22
N PRO A 113 26.35 -18.76 19.02
CA PRO A 113 25.94 -18.73 20.42
C PRO A 113 26.99 -17.99 21.26
N VAL A 114 26.73 -16.73 21.61
CA VAL A 114 27.48 -16.01 22.64
C VAL A 114 26.62 -15.96 23.90
N GLU A 115 27.14 -16.47 25.02
CA GLU A 115 26.55 -16.34 26.35
C GLU A 115 26.32 -14.86 26.68
N ILE A 116 25.06 -14.44 26.80
CA ILE A 116 24.69 -13.08 27.19
C ILE A 116 24.81 -12.96 28.72
N THR A 117 25.92 -12.40 29.21
CA THR A 117 25.89 -11.74 30.52
C THR A 117 25.21 -10.39 30.39
N THR A 118 24.14 -10.21 31.15
CA THR A 118 23.27 -9.04 31.22
C THR A 118 23.99 -7.75 31.62
N SER A 119 23.90 -6.71 30.78
CA SER A 119 23.80 -5.31 31.22
C SER A 119 23.23 -4.40 30.11
N SER A 120 22.01 -3.93 30.36
CA SER A 120 21.41 -2.61 30.01
C SER A 120 21.88 -1.81 28.78
N ASN A 121 20.92 -1.54 27.89
CA ASN A 121 20.65 -0.26 27.19
C ASN A 121 21.82 0.70 26.94
N SER A 122 22.62 0.38 25.94
CA SER A 122 23.17 1.32 24.97
C SER A 122 23.69 0.49 23.80
N ILE A 123 23.04 0.57 22.63
CA ILE A 123 23.69 0.11 21.40
C ILE A 123 24.68 1.23 21.05
N SER A 124 25.84 1.20 21.70
CA SER A 124 26.96 2.05 21.35
C SER A 124 27.47 1.63 19.97
N THR A 125 27.21 2.50 19.01
CA THR A 125 27.83 2.64 17.71
C THR A 125 29.33 2.87 17.86
N GLU A 126 30.10 1.82 18.14
CA GLU A 126 31.56 1.79 17.91
C GLU A 126 32.11 0.39 18.21
N THR A 127 32.01 -0.51 17.23
CA THR A 127 33.00 -1.59 17.05
C THR A 127 32.91 -2.08 15.61
N TYR A 128 33.47 -1.29 14.68
CA TYR A 128 34.02 -1.89 13.46
C TYR A 128 35.22 -2.74 13.91
N VAL A 129 34.95 -3.98 14.28
CA VAL A 129 35.99 -4.97 14.54
C VAL A 129 36.78 -5.10 13.24
N GLY A 130 38.07 -4.83 13.31
CA GLY A 130 38.99 -5.01 12.19
C GLY A 130 38.80 -6.40 11.56
N LEU A 131 38.79 -6.41 10.23
CA LEU A 131 38.78 -7.59 9.37
C LEU A 131 39.74 -8.66 9.91
N LYS A 132 39.20 -9.72 10.51
CA LYS A 132 39.88 -11.01 10.62
C LYS A 132 38.93 -12.12 10.23
N ASP A 133 39.46 -13.03 9.42
CA ASP A 133 38.82 -14.18 8.78
C ASP A 133 37.93 -14.98 9.75
N GLY A 134 36.62 -14.71 9.72
CA GLY A 134 35.67 -15.28 10.70
C GLY A 134 34.72 -16.35 10.17
N VAL A 135 34.55 -16.48 8.85
CA VAL A 135 33.60 -17.45 8.26
C VAL A 135 34.35 -18.44 7.37
N PRO A 136 34.29 -19.76 7.65
CA PRO A 136 34.81 -20.77 6.74
C PRO A 136 34.11 -20.69 5.37
N SER A 137 34.86 -20.81 4.26
CA SER A 137 34.34 -20.67 2.89
C SER A 137 33.07 -21.48 2.61
N LEU A 138 33.02 -22.74 3.09
CA LEU A 138 31.85 -23.59 2.91
C LEU A 138 30.61 -23.05 3.64
N ALA A 139 30.78 -22.64 4.91
CA ALA A 139 29.70 -22.06 5.71
C ALA A 139 29.19 -20.73 5.12
N PHE A 140 30.08 -19.90 4.57
CA PHE A 140 29.71 -18.66 3.88
C PHE A 140 28.78 -18.93 2.69
N VAL A 141 29.17 -19.88 1.84
CA VAL A 141 28.37 -20.25 0.66
C VAL A 141 27.03 -20.84 1.08
N GLU A 142 27.02 -21.74 2.07
CA GLU A 142 25.79 -22.35 2.59
C GLU A 142 24.81 -21.32 3.18
N LEU A 143 25.33 -20.31 3.89
CA LEU A 143 24.52 -19.24 4.49
C LEU A 143 23.74 -18.43 3.45
N LEU A 144 24.35 -18.12 2.30
CA LEU A 144 23.74 -17.27 1.26
C LEU A 144 23.11 -18.05 0.10
N ALA A 145 23.51 -19.30 -0.15
CA ALA A 145 23.06 -20.07 -1.32
C ALA A 145 21.54 -20.24 -1.42
N LYS A 146 20.84 -20.23 -0.28
CA LYS A 146 19.36 -20.36 -0.22
C LYS A 146 18.64 -19.04 0.05
N LYS A 147 19.35 -17.91 0.12
CA LYS A 147 18.80 -16.60 0.46
C LYS A 147 18.42 -15.83 -0.79
N HIS A 148 17.35 -15.04 -0.67
CA HIS A 148 16.86 -14.14 -1.70
C HIS A 148 17.19 -12.72 -1.27
N ILE A 149 18.07 -12.08 -2.01
CA ILE A 149 18.66 -10.80 -1.63
C ILE A 149 18.23 -9.74 -2.64
N LEU A 150 17.69 -8.65 -2.14
CA LEU A 150 17.53 -7.41 -2.89
C LEU A 150 18.72 -6.50 -2.57
N LEU A 151 19.48 -6.10 -3.58
CA LEU A 151 20.59 -5.16 -3.43
C LEU A 151 20.30 -3.90 -4.25
N LEU A 152 20.24 -2.75 -3.59
CA LEU A 152 20.03 -1.47 -4.27
C LEU A 152 21.31 -0.63 -4.23
N HIS A 153 21.77 -0.23 -5.41
CA HIS A 153 22.92 0.64 -5.54
C HIS A 153 22.53 2.10 -5.26
N ALA A 154 22.75 2.54 -4.02
CA ALA A 154 22.44 3.90 -3.56
C ALA A 154 23.67 4.80 -3.34
N GLY A 155 24.89 4.26 -3.40
CA GLY A 155 26.13 4.93 -2.99
C GLY A 155 26.67 6.01 -3.95
N GLY A 156 25.82 6.64 -4.75
CA GLY A 156 26.23 7.74 -5.63
C GLY A 156 26.32 9.08 -4.89
N ASP A 157 27.33 9.90 -5.20
CA ASP A 157 27.50 11.24 -4.61
C ASP A 157 26.37 12.23 -4.98
N SER A 158 25.44 11.83 -5.85
CA SER A 158 24.24 12.59 -6.24
C SER A 158 24.52 14.03 -6.68
N LYS A 159 25.71 14.28 -7.26
CA LYS A 159 26.19 15.64 -7.58
C LYS A 159 25.27 16.46 -8.49
N ARG A 160 24.39 15.84 -9.27
CA ARG A 160 23.42 16.50 -10.17
C ARG A 160 22.04 16.77 -9.54
N VAL A 161 21.84 16.31 -8.30
CA VAL A 161 20.64 16.56 -7.47
C VAL A 161 21.14 16.97 -6.08
N PRO A 162 21.81 18.13 -5.96
CA PRO A 162 22.57 18.48 -4.75
C PRO A 162 21.69 18.61 -3.51
N TRP A 163 20.45 19.06 -3.64
CA TRP A 163 19.49 19.14 -2.53
C TRP A 163 19.04 17.77 -1.99
N ALA A 164 19.18 16.70 -2.78
CA ALA A 164 18.87 15.33 -2.35
C ALA A 164 20.08 14.61 -1.75
N ASN A 165 21.27 15.20 -1.83
CA ASN A 165 22.48 14.61 -1.26
C ASN A 165 22.38 14.34 0.25
N PRO A 166 21.84 15.27 1.09
CA PRO A 166 21.71 15.04 2.53
C PRO A 166 20.78 13.87 2.90
N MET A 167 19.70 13.65 2.14
CA MET A 167 18.75 12.55 2.39
C MET A 167 19.12 11.24 1.67
N GLY A 168 19.98 11.32 0.66
CA GLY A 168 20.24 10.22 -0.27
C GLY A 168 19.18 10.14 -1.36
N LYS A 169 19.62 10.07 -2.62
CA LYS A 169 18.74 10.12 -3.79
C LYS A 169 17.68 9.01 -3.84
N ILE A 170 17.98 7.82 -3.33
CA ILE A 170 16.98 6.73 -3.28
C ILE A 170 15.80 7.07 -2.36
N PHE A 171 15.95 8.03 -1.44
CA PHE A 171 14.93 8.47 -0.49
C PHE A 171 14.27 9.80 -0.90
N LEU A 172 14.33 10.14 -2.19
CA LEU A 172 13.58 11.28 -2.74
C LEU A 172 12.08 11.16 -2.41
N PRO A 173 11.41 12.27 -2.01
CA PRO A 173 9.97 12.28 -1.85
C PRO A 173 9.31 12.10 -3.22
N LEU A 174 8.52 11.03 -3.37
CA LEU A 174 7.80 10.69 -4.59
C LEU A 174 6.36 10.37 -4.21
N PRO A 175 5.48 11.37 -4.04
CA PRO A 175 4.14 11.20 -3.48
C PRO A 175 3.14 10.55 -4.44
N TYR A 176 3.58 9.60 -5.26
CA TYR A 176 2.69 8.77 -6.06
C TYR A 176 1.82 7.92 -5.14
N LEU A 177 0.51 7.90 -5.40
CA LEU A 177 -0.49 7.21 -4.59
C LEU A 177 -0.62 7.74 -3.14
N ALA A 178 0.01 8.88 -2.81
CA ALA A 178 -0.06 9.46 -1.47
C ALA A 178 -1.50 9.85 -1.07
N SER A 179 -2.36 10.18 -2.05
CA SER A 179 -3.79 10.41 -1.85
C SER A 179 -4.55 9.20 -1.30
N ASP A 180 -4.03 7.99 -1.50
CA ASP A 180 -4.64 6.75 -0.99
C ASP A 180 -4.41 6.57 0.52
N ASP A 181 -3.45 7.30 1.11
CA ASP A 181 -3.12 7.25 2.53
C ASP A 181 -2.72 8.62 3.09
N GLN A 182 -3.67 9.58 3.08
CA GLN A 182 -3.42 11.00 3.37
C GLN A 182 -2.76 11.31 4.73
N ASP A 183 -2.98 10.44 5.71
CA ASP A 183 -2.46 10.59 7.08
C ASP A 183 -1.19 9.77 7.33
N GLY A 184 -0.72 9.03 6.32
CA GLY A 184 0.51 8.26 6.38
C GLY A 184 1.77 9.04 6.02
N PRO A 185 2.94 8.40 6.13
CA PRO A 185 4.19 9.02 5.73
C PRO A 185 4.23 9.28 4.22
N VAL A 186 4.91 10.36 3.81
CA VAL A 186 5.18 10.66 2.39
C VAL A 186 5.89 9.46 1.74
N PRO A 187 5.34 8.87 0.67
CA PRO A 187 6.01 7.81 -0.08
C PRO A 187 7.33 8.28 -0.67
N LEU A 188 8.36 7.43 -0.57
CA LEU A 188 9.69 7.70 -1.12
C LEU A 188 9.94 6.88 -2.38
N LEU A 189 10.89 7.32 -3.22
CA LEU A 189 11.35 6.54 -4.38
C LEU A 189 11.74 5.10 -3.97
N PHE A 190 12.42 4.95 -2.84
CA PHE A 190 12.75 3.66 -2.23
C PHE A 190 11.51 2.77 -2.03
N ASP A 191 10.40 3.31 -1.54
CA ASP A 191 9.19 2.51 -1.27
C ASP A 191 8.56 1.98 -2.57
N HIS A 192 8.61 2.78 -3.64
CA HIS A 192 8.15 2.35 -4.96
C HIS A 192 9.06 1.28 -5.58
N ILE A 193 10.38 1.41 -5.41
CA ILE A 193 11.34 0.38 -5.83
C ILE A 193 11.08 -0.92 -5.05
N LEU A 194 10.89 -0.84 -3.73
CA LEU A 194 10.54 -2.00 -2.91
C LEU A 194 9.24 -2.66 -3.39
N ALA A 195 8.23 -1.88 -3.75
CA ALA A 195 6.97 -2.39 -4.23
C ALA A 195 7.15 -3.26 -5.48
N ILE A 196 7.88 -2.75 -6.47
CA ILE A 196 8.13 -3.46 -7.73
C ILE A 196 9.04 -4.67 -7.51
N ALA A 197 10.10 -4.50 -6.72
CA ALA A 197 11.01 -5.59 -6.37
C ALA A 197 10.29 -6.72 -5.61
N SER A 198 9.30 -6.40 -4.77
CA SER A 198 8.52 -7.43 -4.06
C SER A 198 7.84 -8.39 -5.02
N CYS A 199 7.33 -7.92 -6.16
CA CYS A 199 6.73 -8.78 -7.18
C CYS A 199 7.77 -9.63 -7.90
N ALA A 200 8.98 -9.08 -8.14
CA ALA A 200 10.07 -9.82 -8.79
C ALA A 200 10.57 -11.01 -7.95
N ARG A 201 10.38 -10.99 -6.63
CA ARG A 201 10.80 -12.05 -5.69
C ARG A 201 10.32 -13.44 -6.13
N GLN A 202 9.12 -13.55 -6.71
CA GLN A 202 8.56 -14.85 -7.10
C GLN A 202 9.31 -15.52 -8.26
N ALA A 203 10.02 -14.75 -9.08
CA ALA A 203 10.80 -15.26 -10.20
C ALA A 203 11.97 -16.17 -9.77
N PHE A 204 12.39 -16.06 -8.50
CA PHE A 204 13.43 -16.88 -7.90
C PHE A 204 12.92 -18.24 -7.38
N LYS A 205 11.59 -18.44 -7.31
CA LYS A 205 10.98 -19.67 -6.79
C LYS A 205 11.60 -20.03 -5.40
N ASN A 206 12.04 -21.28 -5.24
CA ASN A 206 12.69 -21.82 -4.04
C ASN A 206 14.23 -21.81 -4.12
N GLU A 207 14.80 -21.22 -5.16
CA GLU A 207 16.25 -21.11 -5.34
C GLU A 207 16.74 -19.75 -4.85
N GLY A 208 17.85 -19.75 -4.09
CA GLY A 208 18.48 -18.50 -3.68
C GLY A 208 18.93 -17.68 -4.89
N GLY A 209 19.05 -16.37 -4.69
CA GLY A 209 19.46 -15.47 -5.73
C GLY A 209 19.54 -14.01 -5.30
N LEU A 210 20.04 -13.21 -6.22
CA LEU A 210 20.24 -11.77 -6.07
C LEU A 210 19.43 -11.03 -7.13
N LEU A 211 18.70 -10.00 -6.71
CA LEU A 211 18.17 -8.97 -7.59
C LEU A 211 18.89 -7.66 -7.26
N THR A 212 19.64 -7.11 -8.22
CA THR A 212 20.26 -5.80 -8.10
C THR A 212 19.46 -4.75 -8.86
N MET A 213 19.27 -3.57 -8.28
CA MET A 213 18.65 -2.42 -8.96
C MET A 213 19.43 -1.14 -8.66
N THR A 214 19.30 -0.12 -9.51
CA THR A 214 19.84 1.22 -9.21
C THR A 214 18.89 2.01 -8.31
N GLY A 215 19.45 2.85 -7.44
CA GLY A 215 18.68 3.67 -6.50
C GLY A 215 18.11 4.97 -7.08
N ASP A 216 18.34 5.26 -8.36
CA ASP A 216 17.94 6.51 -9.03
C ASP A 216 16.98 6.33 -10.20
N VAL A 217 16.45 5.12 -10.35
CA VAL A 217 15.49 4.76 -11.39
C VAL A 217 14.29 4.09 -10.74
N LEU A 218 13.09 4.45 -11.21
CA LEU A 218 11.88 3.68 -10.93
C LEU A 218 11.46 2.90 -12.19
N PRO A 219 11.72 1.58 -12.24
CA PRO A 219 11.37 0.76 -13.40
C PRO A 219 9.94 0.22 -13.28
N CYS A 220 8.98 0.89 -13.91
CA CYS A 220 7.57 0.54 -13.81
C CYS A 220 7.15 -0.48 -14.88
N PHE A 221 7.04 -1.75 -14.46
CA PHE A 221 6.48 -2.86 -15.26
C PHE A 221 5.84 -3.90 -14.34
N ASP A 222 5.08 -4.84 -14.89
CA ASP A 222 4.51 -5.93 -14.11
C ASP A 222 5.57 -7.00 -13.78
N ALA A 223 6.36 -6.74 -12.74
CA ALA A 223 7.45 -7.63 -12.32
C ALA A 223 6.99 -9.01 -11.81
N SER A 224 5.67 -9.22 -11.64
CA SER A 224 5.12 -10.56 -11.38
C SER A 224 5.27 -11.49 -12.59
N LEU A 225 5.38 -10.93 -13.80
CA LEU A 225 5.59 -11.71 -15.02
C LEU A 225 7.07 -12.04 -15.29
N LEU A 226 7.99 -11.57 -14.44
CA LEU A 226 9.41 -11.81 -14.61
C LEU A 226 9.72 -13.31 -14.57
N VAL A 227 10.36 -13.81 -15.63
CA VAL A 227 10.82 -15.20 -15.72
C VAL A 227 12.34 -15.21 -15.80
N LEU A 228 12.97 -15.96 -14.89
CA LEU A 228 14.42 -16.15 -14.84
C LEU A 228 14.80 -17.55 -15.34
N PRO A 229 15.74 -17.65 -16.31
CA PRO A 229 16.30 -18.93 -16.72
C PRO A 229 16.96 -19.67 -15.56
N GLU A 230 17.01 -21.00 -15.65
CA GLU A 230 17.66 -21.84 -14.64
C GLU A 230 19.18 -21.65 -14.65
N ASP A 231 19.77 -21.63 -13.44
CA ASP A 231 21.22 -21.57 -13.23
C ASP A 231 21.96 -20.40 -13.91
N ALA A 232 21.26 -19.32 -14.26
CA ALA A 232 21.80 -18.23 -15.08
C ALA A 232 21.73 -16.84 -14.44
N SER A 233 22.42 -15.88 -15.05
CA SER A 233 22.20 -14.45 -14.85
C SER A 233 21.24 -13.90 -15.90
N CYS A 234 20.49 -12.86 -15.54
CA CYS A 234 19.51 -12.22 -16.40
C CYS A 234 19.60 -10.70 -16.24
N ILE A 235 19.56 -9.96 -17.34
CA ILE A 235 19.43 -8.50 -17.39
C ILE A 235 18.06 -8.14 -17.91
N VAL A 236 17.37 -7.24 -17.20
CA VAL A 236 16.12 -6.68 -17.72
C VAL A 236 16.46 -5.57 -18.70
N THR A 237 15.81 -5.60 -19.85
CA THR A 237 16.02 -4.62 -20.92
C THR A 237 14.70 -4.05 -21.42
N VAL A 238 14.78 -2.88 -22.03
CA VAL A 238 13.63 -2.23 -22.68
C VAL A 238 14.02 -1.76 -24.09
N PRO A 239 13.17 -1.95 -25.12
CA PRO A 239 13.46 -1.42 -26.44
C PRO A 239 13.33 0.11 -26.49
N HIS A 240 14.43 0.81 -26.80
CA HIS A 240 14.46 2.26 -26.89
C HIS A 240 15.09 2.78 -28.20
N THR A 241 15.03 4.10 -28.38
CA THR A 241 15.47 4.80 -29.58
C THR A 241 16.99 5.00 -29.56
N LEU A 242 17.56 5.16 -30.75
CA LEU A 242 19.02 5.16 -30.94
C LEU A 242 19.72 6.37 -30.28
N ASP A 243 19.02 7.50 -30.15
CA ASP A 243 19.51 8.71 -29.48
C ASP A 243 19.67 8.52 -27.96
N ILE A 244 18.80 7.74 -27.35
CA ILE A 244 18.90 7.38 -25.93
C ILE A 244 19.97 6.30 -25.76
N ALA A 245 20.05 5.34 -26.69
CA ALA A 245 21.03 4.26 -26.68
C ALA A 245 22.49 4.76 -26.62
N SER A 246 22.82 5.86 -27.29
CA SER A 246 24.19 6.39 -27.29
C SER A 246 24.69 6.88 -25.93
N ASN A 247 23.78 7.08 -24.98
CA ASN A 247 24.10 7.55 -23.64
C ASN A 247 24.06 6.44 -22.57
N HIS A 248 23.71 5.21 -22.95
CA HIS A 248 23.41 4.10 -22.03
C HIS A 248 24.10 2.79 -22.45
N GLY A 249 23.98 1.77 -21.58
CA GLY A 249 24.37 0.40 -21.92
C GLY A 249 23.36 -0.23 -22.87
N VAL A 250 23.85 -0.92 -23.90
CA VAL A 250 23.07 -1.60 -24.93
C VAL A 250 23.42 -3.07 -24.95
N VAL A 251 22.39 -3.92 -24.91
CA VAL A 251 22.50 -5.37 -24.93
C VAL A 251 22.30 -5.87 -26.36
N VAL A 252 23.22 -6.72 -26.83
CA VAL A 252 23.08 -7.43 -28.10
C VAL A 252 22.58 -8.83 -27.81
N ALA A 253 21.35 -9.12 -28.23
CA ALA A 253 20.65 -10.37 -27.94
C ALA A 253 20.63 -11.30 -29.16
N SER A 254 20.71 -12.61 -28.92
CA SER A 254 20.63 -13.65 -29.95
C SER A 254 19.25 -13.70 -30.60
N LYS A 255 19.16 -14.21 -31.84
CA LYS A 255 17.89 -14.40 -32.56
C LYS A 255 17.03 -15.56 -32.05
N SER A 256 17.54 -16.41 -31.17
CA SER A 256 16.77 -17.51 -30.56
C SER A 256 15.97 -16.98 -29.37
N VAL A 257 14.65 -16.84 -29.54
CA VAL A 257 13.76 -16.17 -28.57
C VAL A 257 12.73 -17.13 -28.00
N LEU A 258 12.66 -17.23 -26.67
CA LEU A 258 11.44 -17.66 -25.98
C LEU A 258 10.57 -16.41 -25.80
N SER A 259 9.45 -16.31 -26.52
CA SER A 259 8.58 -15.14 -26.49
C SER A 259 7.17 -15.47 -26.00
N ASP A 260 6.61 -14.54 -25.24
CA ASP A 260 5.19 -14.43 -24.92
C ASP A 260 4.67 -13.09 -25.47
N GLU A 261 3.38 -12.78 -25.34
CA GLU A 261 2.79 -11.52 -25.79
C GLU A 261 3.42 -10.28 -25.11
N ASN A 262 3.93 -10.44 -23.88
CA ASN A 262 4.38 -9.35 -23.01
C ASN A 262 5.91 -9.24 -22.83
N PHE A 263 6.66 -10.30 -23.10
CA PHE A 263 8.11 -10.33 -22.90
C PHE A 263 8.83 -11.27 -23.86
N ALA A 264 10.15 -11.10 -23.96
CA ALA A 264 11.03 -11.99 -24.71
C ALA A 264 12.29 -12.32 -23.90
N ILE A 265 12.73 -13.59 -23.93
CA ILE A 265 13.98 -14.03 -23.31
C ILE A 265 14.94 -14.48 -24.40
N SER A 266 16.14 -13.92 -24.39
CA SER A 266 17.19 -14.18 -25.40
C SER A 266 18.57 -14.30 -24.74
N LEU A 267 19.48 -15.08 -25.31
CA LEU A 267 20.87 -15.13 -24.87
C LEU A 267 21.56 -13.78 -25.16
N VAL A 268 22.39 -13.30 -24.24
CA VAL A 268 23.21 -12.09 -24.47
C VAL A 268 24.50 -12.48 -25.19
N GLU A 269 24.65 -12.00 -26.42
CA GLU A 269 25.85 -12.27 -27.24
C GLU A 269 26.95 -11.23 -26.98
N ASN A 270 26.57 -9.97 -26.77
CA ASN A 270 27.51 -8.88 -26.54
C ASN A 270 26.88 -7.74 -25.73
N LEU A 271 27.71 -6.84 -25.20
CA LEU A 271 27.33 -5.64 -24.46
C LEU A 271 28.02 -4.43 -25.09
N LEU A 272 27.39 -3.27 -25.09
CA LEU A 272 27.99 -2.04 -25.62
C LEU A 272 27.75 -0.91 -24.61
N GLN A 273 28.78 -0.18 -24.24
CA GLN A 273 28.67 0.92 -23.28
C GLN A 273 28.72 2.24 -24.03
N LYS A 274 27.61 3.00 -24.02
CA LYS A 274 27.48 4.30 -24.71
C LYS A 274 27.94 4.26 -26.18
N PRO A 275 27.42 3.32 -26.97
CA PRO A 275 27.88 3.11 -28.33
C PRO A 275 27.52 4.28 -29.26
N SER A 276 28.39 4.53 -30.21
CA SER A 276 28.07 5.31 -31.40
C SER A 276 27.08 4.56 -32.31
N LEU A 277 26.38 5.31 -33.17
CA LEU A 277 25.49 4.72 -34.18
C LEU A 277 26.20 3.69 -35.07
N LYS A 278 27.48 3.92 -35.37
CA LYS A 278 28.29 3.00 -36.16
C LYS A 278 28.50 1.68 -35.43
N GLU A 279 28.86 1.72 -34.15
CA GLU A 279 29.05 0.51 -33.32
C GLU A 279 27.75 -0.28 -33.19
N LEU A 280 26.60 0.39 -33.06
CA LEU A 280 25.30 -0.28 -33.02
C LEU A 280 25.03 -1.10 -34.29
N VAL A 281 25.37 -0.57 -35.46
CA VAL A 281 25.21 -1.25 -36.75
C VAL A 281 26.22 -2.39 -36.89
N ASP A 282 27.50 -2.10 -36.64
CA ASP A 282 28.61 -3.05 -36.80
C ASP A 282 28.43 -4.31 -35.92
N HIS A 283 27.82 -4.14 -34.74
CA HIS A 283 27.54 -5.21 -33.78
C HIS A 283 26.11 -5.79 -33.87
N GLN A 284 25.33 -5.42 -34.89
CA GLN A 284 23.94 -5.91 -35.08
C GLN A 284 23.04 -5.70 -33.85
N ALA A 285 23.21 -4.58 -33.15
CA ALA A 285 22.46 -4.26 -31.92
C ALA A 285 21.04 -3.70 -32.17
N ILE A 286 20.70 -3.42 -33.43
CA ILE A 286 19.43 -2.82 -33.84
C ILE A 286 18.42 -3.92 -34.16
N LEU A 287 17.26 -3.86 -33.51
CA LEU A 287 16.13 -4.78 -33.70
C LEU A 287 15.39 -4.50 -35.01
N ASP A 288 14.54 -5.44 -35.43
CA ASP A 288 13.74 -5.34 -36.67
C ASP A 288 12.79 -4.12 -36.70
N ASP A 289 12.46 -3.55 -35.54
CA ASP A 289 11.62 -2.35 -35.41
C ASP A 289 12.42 -1.04 -35.34
N GLY A 290 13.75 -1.09 -35.51
CA GLY A 290 14.65 0.06 -35.53
C GLY A 290 15.10 0.55 -34.14
N ARG A 291 14.74 -0.17 -33.06
CA ARG A 291 15.15 0.14 -31.68
C ARG A 291 16.32 -0.71 -31.21
N THR A 292 16.87 -0.40 -30.03
CA THR A 292 17.92 -1.17 -29.36
C THR A 292 17.49 -1.59 -27.96
N LEU A 293 18.00 -2.70 -27.46
CA LEU A 293 17.74 -3.17 -26.09
C LEU A 293 18.63 -2.42 -25.10
N LEU A 294 18.01 -1.53 -24.32
CA LEU A 294 18.69 -0.72 -23.32
C LEU A 294 18.75 -1.46 -21.97
N ASP A 295 19.90 -1.40 -21.29
CA ASP A 295 20.05 -1.85 -19.91
C ASP A 295 19.24 -0.97 -18.95
N THR A 296 18.38 -1.58 -18.13
CA THR A 296 17.58 -0.86 -17.14
C THR A 296 18.25 -0.76 -15.77
N GLY A 297 19.47 -1.28 -15.61
CA GLY A 297 20.17 -1.37 -14.32
C GLY A 297 19.61 -2.44 -13.39
N ILE A 298 18.79 -3.37 -13.91
CA ILE A 298 18.23 -4.49 -13.15
C ILE A 298 18.92 -5.78 -13.61
N ILE A 299 19.61 -6.43 -12.68
CA ILE A 299 20.28 -7.71 -12.91
C ILE A 299 19.76 -8.71 -11.88
N ALA A 300 19.37 -9.89 -12.35
CA ALA A 300 18.94 -10.99 -11.52
C ALA A 300 19.90 -12.18 -11.70
N VAL A 301 20.24 -12.87 -10.62
CA VAL A 301 21.13 -14.03 -10.66
C VAL A 301 20.53 -15.14 -9.80
N ARG A 302 20.35 -16.34 -10.36
CA ARG A 302 19.71 -17.49 -9.68
C ARG A 302 20.53 -18.78 -9.85
N GLY A 303 20.33 -19.74 -8.95
CA GLY A 303 20.87 -21.09 -9.08
C GLY A 303 22.40 -21.14 -9.04
N LYS A 304 23.03 -21.92 -9.93
CA LYS A 304 24.51 -22.04 -9.97
C LYS A 304 25.23 -20.70 -10.20
N ALA A 305 24.72 -19.82 -11.07
CA ALA A 305 25.29 -18.49 -11.26
C ALA A 305 25.30 -17.67 -9.96
N TRP A 306 24.26 -17.82 -9.14
CA TRP A 306 24.21 -17.17 -7.82
C TRP A 306 25.29 -17.73 -6.89
N VAL A 307 25.42 -19.06 -6.83
CA VAL A 307 26.44 -19.71 -6.00
C VAL A 307 27.86 -19.34 -6.44
N ASP A 308 28.13 -19.23 -7.74
CA ASP A 308 29.42 -18.80 -8.27
C ASP A 308 29.73 -17.34 -7.90
N LEU A 309 28.73 -16.45 -7.93
CA LEU A 309 28.87 -15.07 -7.47
C LEU A 309 29.15 -14.98 -5.96
N VAL A 310 28.47 -15.78 -5.15
CA VAL A 310 28.71 -15.87 -3.69
C VAL A 310 30.14 -16.33 -3.41
N ARG A 311 30.65 -17.35 -4.14
CA ARG A 311 32.04 -17.81 -4.00
C ARG A 311 33.04 -16.71 -4.37
N LEU A 312 32.76 -15.95 -5.43
CA LEU A 312 33.60 -14.82 -5.81
C LEU A 312 33.60 -13.73 -4.73
N ALA A 313 32.45 -13.41 -4.14
CA ALA A 313 32.34 -12.43 -3.06
C ALA A 313 33.13 -12.84 -1.81
N TYR A 314 33.20 -14.14 -1.50
CA TYR A 314 34.04 -14.63 -0.40
C TYR A 314 35.53 -14.36 -0.66
N SER A 315 36.00 -14.59 -1.89
CA SER A 315 37.41 -14.41 -2.26
C SER A 315 37.74 -12.99 -2.72
N SER A 316 36.82 -12.02 -2.63
CA SER A 316 37.00 -10.69 -3.23
C SER A 316 37.82 -9.71 -2.38
N GLN A 317 38.17 -10.04 -1.14
CA GLN A 317 38.92 -9.13 -0.26
C GLN A 317 40.26 -8.67 -0.85
N PRO A 318 41.14 -9.57 -1.35
CA PRO A 318 42.40 -9.16 -1.97
C PRO A 318 42.17 -8.27 -3.20
N MET A 319 41.15 -8.60 -4.01
CA MET A 319 40.76 -7.82 -5.18
C MET A 319 40.39 -6.38 -4.77
N ILE A 320 39.56 -6.23 -3.73
CA ILE A 320 39.14 -4.92 -3.21
C ILE A 320 40.33 -4.14 -2.63
N SER A 321 41.24 -4.81 -1.94
CA SER A 321 42.48 -4.18 -1.44
C SER A 321 43.35 -3.63 -2.57
N GLU A 322 43.56 -4.39 -3.64
CA GLU A 322 44.29 -3.94 -4.83
C GLU A 322 43.65 -2.70 -5.48
N LEU A 323 42.30 -2.69 -5.56
CA LEU A 323 41.55 -1.54 -6.06
C LEU A 323 41.81 -0.27 -5.24
N LEU A 324 41.79 -0.39 -3.91
CA LEU A 324 42.01 0.73 -2.98
C LEU A 324 43.45 1.30 -3.07
N GLU A 325 44.45 0.45 -3.30
CA GLU A 325 45.86 0.87 -3.41
C GLU A 325 46.15 1.65 -4.70
N SER A 326 45.47 1.31 -5.80
CA SER A 326 45.74 1.87 -7.13
C SER A 326 45.34 3.35 -7.31
N LYS A 327 44.48 3.91 -6.44
CA LYS A 327 44.01 5.33 -6.39
C LYS A 327 43.54 5.98 -7.71
N LYS A 328 43.37 5.24 -8.81
CA LYS A 328 42.93 5.76 -10.12
C LYS A 328 41.48 5.39 -10.37
N GLU A 329 40.63 6.32 -10.80
CA GLU A 329 39.23 5.98 -11.14
C GLU A 329 39.10 4.89 -12.21
N ALA A 330 40.09 4.77 -13.11
CA ALA A 330 40.18 3.73 -14.13
C ALA A 330 40.41 2.31 -13.58
N SER A 331 40.69 2.15 -12.28
CA SER A 331 40.75 0.84 -11.64
C SER A 331 39.43 0.41 -11.02
N HIS A 332 38.43 1.29 -10.84
CA HIS A 332 37.16 0.92 -10.21
C HIS A 332 36.44 -0.21 -10.97
N MET A 333 35.89 -1.18 -10.24
CA MET A 333 35.17 -2.31 -10.83
C MET A 333 33.70 -1.94 -11.09
N SER A 334 33.30 -1.97 -12.36
CA SER A 334 31.95 -1.69 -12.84
C SER A 334 31.05 -2.93 -12.78
N LEU A 335 29.82 -2.77 -12.31
CA LEU A 335 28.83 -3.85 -12.35
C LEU A 335 28.56 -4.29 -13.80
N TYR A 336 28.36 -3.33 -14.71
CA TYR A 336 28.02 -3.62 -16.11
C TYR A 336 29.23 -4.07 -16.95
N GLU A 337 30.35 -3.34 -16.83
CA GLU A 337 31.51 -3.58 -17.69
C GLU A 337 32.44 -4.69 -17.18
N ASP A 338 32.41 -5.04 -15.90
CA ASP A 338 33.30 -6.07 -15.34
C ASP A 338 32.52 -7.32 -14.90
N LEU A 339 31.61 -7.23 -13.94
CA LEU A 339 30.87 -8.40 -13.44
C LEU A 339 29.91 -8.98 -14.48
N VAL A 340 29.05 -8.14 -15.06
CA VAL A 340 28.07 -8.55 -16.07
C VAL A 340 28.77 -9.03 -17.34
N ALA A 341 29.83 -8.35 -17.76
CA ALA A 341 30.65 -8.77 -18.91
C ALA A 341 31.29 -10.16 -18.72
N ALA A 342 31.55 -10.60 -17.48
CA ALA A 342 32.10 -11.92 -17.22
C ALA A 342 31.14 -13.06 -17.61
N TRP A 343 29.83 -12.85 -17.57
CA TRP A 343 28.81 -13.81 -18.03
C TRP A 343 28.54 -13.76 -19.54
N VAL A 344 29.18 -12.84 -20.28
CA VAL A 344 28.96 -12.62 -21.71
C VAL A 344 30.20 -13.04 -22.50
N PRO A 345 30.18 -14.21 -23.18
CA PRO A 345 31.34 -14.73 -23.91
C PRO A 345 31.95 -13.76 -24.92
N GLY A 346 31.12 -12.96 -25.60
CA GLY A 346 31.58 -11.93 -26.55
C GLY A 346 32.48 -10.86 -25.92
N LYS A 347 32.47 -10.71 -24.60
CA LYS A 347 33.31 -9.75 -23.85
C LYS A 347 34.56 -10.34 -23.23
N HIS A 348 34.72 -11.66 -23.18
CA HIS A 348 35.83 -12.29 -22.43
C HIS A 348 37.21 -11.80 -22.88
N LYS A 349 37.47 -11.73 -24.18
CA LYS A 349 38.76 -11.26 -24.72
C LYS A 349 39.08 -9.80 -24.33
N TRP A 350 38.06 -8.94 -24.31
CA TRP A 350 38.22 -7.54 -23.89
C TRP A 350 38.38 -7.45 -22.36
N LEU A 351 37.55 -8.17 -21.61
CA LEU A 351 37.59 -8.16 -20.15
C LEU A 351 38.93 -8.68 -19.61
N GLN A 352 39.53 -9.70 -20.22
CA GLN A 352 40.87 -10.19 -19.86
C GLN A 352 41.98 -9.13 -19.95
N THR A 353 41.78 -8.05 -20.72
CA THR A 353 42.74 -6.94 -20.78
C THR A 353 42.59 -5.94 -19.62
N ARG A 354 41.50 -6.02 -18.85
CA ARG A 354 41.19 -5.16 -17.72
C ARG A 354 41.75 -5.73 -16.41
N PRO A 355 41.98 -4.88 -15.39
CA PRO A 355 42.34 -5.35 -14.05
C PRO A 355 41.34 -6.40 -13.55
N LEU A 356 41.85 -7.51 -12.98
CA LEU A 356 41.04 -8.61 -12.42
C LEU A 356 40.19 -9.40 -13.43
N GLY A 357 40.26 -9.09 -14.73
CA GLY A 357 39.39 -9.67 -15.76
C GLY A 357 39.57 -11.17 -15.98
N GLU A 358 40.80 -11.68 -15.94
CA GLU A 358 41.07 -13.12 -16.03
C GLU A 358 40.41 -13.91 -14.90
N GLU A 359 40.48 -13.38 -13.68
CA GLU A 359 39.85 -14.00 -12.51
C GLU A 359 38.33 -13.98 -12.63
N LEU A 360 37.73 -12.86 -13.03
CA LEU A 360 36.28 -12.74 -13.25
C LEU A 360 35.77 -13.74 -14.29
N VAL A 361 36.44 -13.85 -15.44
CA VAL A 361 36.08 -14.82 -16.49
C VAL A 361 36.22 -16.26 -15.99
N SER A 362 37.29 -16.57 -15.25
CA SER A 362 37.51 -17.92 -14.70
C SER A 362 36.44 -18.35 -13.70
N LYS A 363 35.96 -17.41 -12.87
CA LYS A 363 35.00 -17.67 -11.78
C LYS A 363 33.55 -17.64 -12.27
N LEU A 364 33.18 -16.71 -13.15
CA LEU A 364 31.79 -16.48 -13.56
C LEU A 364 31.48 -16.94 -14.99
N GLY A 365 32.47 -16.99 -15.88
CA GLY A 365 32.28 -17.23 -17.32
C GLY A 365 31.83 -18.63 -17.73
N LYS A 366 31.63 -19.53 -16.75
CA LYS A 366 31.00 -20.85 -16.98
C LYS A 366 29.48 -20.74 -17.17
N GLN A 367 28.87 -19.69 -16.63
CA GLN A 367 27.44 -19.44 -16.75
C GLN A 367 27.19 -18.42 -17.87
N SER A 368 25.98 -18.46 -18.42
CA SER A 368 25.55 -17.54 -19.47
C SER A 368 24.60 -16.48 -18.93
N MET A 369 24.57 -15.35 -19.63
CA MET A 369 23.64 -14.26 -19.35
C MET A 369 22.50 -14.22 -20.36
N PHE A 370 21.29 -14.00 -19.88
CA PHE A 370 20.09 -13.81 -20.69
C PHE A 370 19.56 -12.39 -20.56
N SER A 371 18.84 -11.93 -21.56
CA SER A 371 18.10 -10.68 -21.57
C SER A 371 16.61 -10.99 -21.45
N TYR A 372 15.96 -10.43 -20.44
CA TYR A 372 14.50 -10.35 -20.34
C TYR A 372 14.07 -8.98 -20.89
N CYS A 373 13.45 -8.96 -22.06
CA CYS A 373 12.94 -7.75 -22.68
C CYS A 373 11.52 -7.47 -22.19
N ALA A 374 11.36 -6.42 -21.38
CA ALA A 374 10.08 -5.95 -20.87
C ALA A 374 9.51 -4.86 -21.80
N TYR A 375 8.59 -5.23 -22.69
CA TYR A 375 8.05 -4.30 -23.69
C TYR A 375 7.16 -3.19 -23.11
N ASP A 376 6.58 -3.43 -21.94
CA ASP A 376 5.66 -2.56 -21.23
C ASP A 376 6.34 -1.67 -20.19
N LEU A 377 7.66 -1.80 -20.01
CA LEU A 377 8.43 -1.11 -19.00
C LEU A 377 8.51 0.39 -19.28
N LEU A 378 8.07 1.18 -18.31
CA LEU A 378 8.30 2.62 -18.23
C LEU A 378 9.51 2.91 -17.35
N PHE A 379 10.46 3.66 -17.88
CA PHE A 379 11.74 3.95 -17.25
C PHE A 379 11.77 5.40 -16.75
N LEU A 380 11.59 5.61 -15.44
CA LEU A 380 11.61 6.95 -14.83
C LEU A 380 12.97 7.19 -14.14
N HIS A 381 13.81 8.02 -14.75
CA HIS A 381 15.14 8.34 -14.28
C HIS A 381 15.16 9.64 -13.45
N PHE A 382 15.72 9.59 -12.24
CA PHE A 382 15.85 10.73 -11.31
C PHE A 382 17.32 11.21 -11.24
N GLY A 383 17.85 11.60 -12.40
CA GLY A 383 19.25 11.97 -12.59
C GLY A 383 19.59 13.41 -12.21
N THR A 384 18.63 14.33 -12.34
CA THR A 384 18.75 15.78 -12.19
C THR A 384 17.55 16.35 -11.42
N SER A 385 17.70 17.55 -10.84
CA SER A 385 16.60 18.24 -10.14
C SER A 385 15.39 18.50 -11.04
N ASN A 386 15.62 18.80 -12.34
CA ASN A 386 14.54 19.01 -13.29
C ASN A 386 13.74 17.74 -13.57
N GLU A 387 14.41 16.62 -13.83
CA GLU A 387 13.74 15.33 -14.05
C GLU A 387 12.84 14.95 -12.85
N VAL A 388 13.26 15.27 -11.62
CA VAL A 388 12.41 15.06 -10.43
C VAL A 388 11.08 15.81 -10.55
N LEU A 389 11.10 17.09 -10.93
CA LEU A 389 9.87 17.87 -11.12
C LEU A 389 9.06 17.41 -12.35
N ASP A 390 9.72 17.08 -13.47
CA ASP A 390 9.06 16.61 -14.69
C ASP A 390 8.22 15.34 -14.40
N HIS A 391 8.79 14.38 -13.65
CA HIS A 391 8.07 13.16 -13.27
C HIS A 391 6.87 13.43 -12.35
N LEU A 392 6.92 14.50 -11.56
CA LEU A 392 5.81 14.90 -10.69
C LEU A 392 4.72 15.69 -11.44
N ASN A 393 5.06 16.39 -12.52
CA ASN A 393 4.13 17.28 -13.22
C ASN A 393 3.59 16.73 -14.55
N GLU A 394 4.26 15.76 -15.18
CA GLU A 394 3.82 15.17 -16.44
C GLU A 394 3.29 13.73 -16.25
N THR A 395 4.14 12.74 -16.51
CA THR A 395 3.80 11.31 -16.67
C THR A 395 3.06 10.73 -15.47
N GLY A 396 3.31 11.27 -14.27
CA GLY A 396 2.71 10.83 -13.01
C GLY A 396 1.70 11.79 -12.38
N SER A 397 1.33 12.91 -13.00
CA SER A 397 0.59 13.98 -12.29
C SER A 397 -0.74 13.54 -11.68
N ARG A 398 -1.42 12.52 -12.22
CA ARG A 398 -2.67 11.99 -11.63
C ARG A 398 -2.44 11.20 -10.35
N LEU A 399 -1.23 10.69 -10.14
CA LEU A 399 -0.84 9.88 -8.99
C LEU A 399 -0.28 10.73 -7.86
N VAL A 400 0.17 11.94 -8.16
CA VAL A 400 0.85 12.83 -7.21
C VAL A 400 -0.15 13.38 -6.20
N GLY A 401 0.00 12.96 -4.94
CA GLY A 401 -0.62 13.65 -3.80
C GLY A 401 0.05 15.00 -3.58
N ARG A 402 -0.52 16.06 -4.17
CA ARG A 402 0.07 17.42 -4.13
C ARG A 402 0.05 18.07 -2.75
N ARG A 403 -0.74 17.56 -1.80
CA ARG A 403 -0.83 18.02 -0.42
C ARG A 403 -0.83 16.81 0.49
N HIS A 404 0.22 16.65 1.28
CA HIS A 404 0.40 15.46 2.11
C HIS A 404 1.06 15.81 3.44
N LEU A 405 0.51 15.32 4.56
CA LEU A 405 0.99 15.60 5.91
C LEU A 405 1.41 17.08 6.10
N SER A 406 0.53 18.02 5.75
CA SER A 406 0.89 19.44 5.69
C SER A 406 -0.16 20.31 6.40
N SER A 407 0.30 21.41 6.99
CA SER A 407 -0.55 22.42 7.62
C SER A 407 -0.57 23.67 6.75
N ILE A 408 -1.73 23.95 6.15
CA ILE A 408 -1.93 25.06 5.22
C ILE A 408 -3.13 25.89 5.70
N PRO A 409 -2.99 27.23 5.77
CA PRO A 409 -4.04 28.08 6.28
C PRO A 409 -5.19 28.15 5.29
N ALA A 410 -6.43 28.05 5.80
CA ALA A 410 -7.64 28.23 5.00
C ALA A 410 -7.92 29.74 4.80
N THR A 411 -7.07 30.44 4.05
CA THR A 411 -7.19 31.89 3.81
C THR A 411 -7.01 32.23 2.33
N THR A 412 -7.53 33.38 1.91
CA THR A 412 -7.31 33.95 0.57
C THR A 412 -6.07 34.84 0.49
N VAL A 413 -5.35 35.02 1.62
CA VAL A 413 -4.16 35.86 1.71
C VAL A 413 -2.92 35.12 1.21
N SER A 414 -2.94 33.78 1.27
CA SER A 414 -1.91 32.93 0.67
C SER A 414 -2.29 32.59 -0.77
N ASP A 415 -1.31 32.66 -1.67
CA ASP A 415 -1.48 32.34 -3.10
C ASP A 415 -0.59 31.15 -3.47
N ILE A 416 -1.13 29.95 -3.29
CA ILE A 416 -0.41 28.69 -3.51
C ILE A 416 -1.01 28.01 -4.74
N ALA A 417 -0.22 27.87 -5.80
CA ALA A 417 -0.66 27.24 -7.04
C ALA A 417 -1.21 25.82 -6.81
N ALA A 418 -2.25 25.45 -7.57
CA ALA A 418 -2.86 24.13 -7.50
C ALA A 418 -1.89 23.01 -7.91
N SER A 419 -0.94 23.31 -8.80
CA SER A 419 0.13 22.40 -9.21
C SER A 419 1.35 22.40 -8.29
N ALA A 420 1.45 23.30 -7.30
CA ALA A 420 2.50 23.18 -6.29
C ALA A 420 2.38 21.83 -5.55
N ILE A 421 3.47 21.32 -4.99
CA ILE A 421 3.54 20.07 -4.24
C ILE A 421 4.06 20.39 -2.85
N ILE A 422 3.21 20.21 -1.83
CA ILE A 422 3.51 20.57 -0.44
C ILE A 422 3.43 19.29 0.39
N LEU A 423 4.58 18.89 0.93
CA LEU A 423 4.78 17.60 1.59
C LEU A 423 5.44 17.82 2.95
N SER A 424 4.90 17.26 4.02
CA SER A 424 5.48 17.39 5.37
C SER A 424 5.80 18.85 5.73
N THR A 425 4.95 19.82 5.37
CA THR A 425 5.30 21.25 5.44
C THR A 425 4.26 22.04 6.21
N GLN A 426 4.72 23.01 7.01
CA GLN A 426 3.89 24.02 7.66
C GLN A 426 4.01 25.35 6.92
N ILE A 427 2.86 25.91 6.51
CA ILE A 427 2.78 27.18 5.80
C ILE A 427 1.98 28.17 6.65
N ALA A 428 2.47 29.40 6.81
CA ALA A 428 1.74 30.49 7.43
C ALA A 428 0.85 31.26 6.43
N SER A 429 -0.08 32.07 6.93
CA SER A 429 -0.88 32.96 6.06
C SER A 429 0.01 34.00 5.37
N GLY A 430 -0.29 34.37 4.12
CA GLY A 430 0.47 35.39 3.38
C GLY A 430 1.73 34.88 2.71
N VAL A 431 1.78 33.57 2.42
CA VAL A 431 2.84 32.92 1.63
C VAL A 431 2.34 32.73 0.20
N SER A 432 3.22 32.94 -0.78
CA SER A 432 2.94 32.64 -2.19
C SER A 432 3.89 31.56 -2.72
N ILE A 433 3.35 30.61 -3.48
CA ILE A 433 4.10 29.50 -4.10
C ILE A 433 3.63 29.32 -5.54
N GLY A 434 4.55 29.47 -6.48
CA GLY A 434 4.30 29.34 -7.92
C GLY A 434 4.00 27.92 -8.40
N GLU A 435 3.70 27.82 -9.68
CA GLU A 435 3.31 26.56 -10.33
C GLU A 435 4.45 25.54 -10.33
N ASP A 436 4.10 24.26 -10.24
CA ASP A 436 5.02 23.14 -10.44
C ASP A 436 6.23 23.10 -9.48
N SER A 437 6.15 23.86 -8.39
CA SER A 437 7.16 23.91 -7.31
C SER A 437 6.93 22.82 -6.26
N MET A 438 8.00 22.28 -5.71
CA MET A 438 7.97 21.30 -4.62
C MET A 438 8.55 21.91 -3.33
N VAL A 439 7.78 21.83 -2.25
CA VAL A 439 8.19 22.18 -0.89
C VAL A 439 8.07 20.94 -0.01
N TYR A 440 9.17 20.54 0.62
CA TYR A 440 9.26 19.34 1.43
C TYR A 440 9.92 19.60 2.79
N ASP A 441 9.34 19.07 3.86
CA ASP A 441 9.92 19.07 5.21
C ASP A 441 10.32 20.47 5.70
N SER A 442 9.48 21.48 5.45
CA SER A 442 9.81 22.90 5.64
C SER A 442 8.77 23.65 6.50
N CYS A 443 9.21 24.72 7.15
CA CYS A 443 8.35 25.68 7.84
C CYS A 443 8.49 27.07 7.20
N ILE A 444 7.41 27.57 6.62
CA ILE A 444 7.39 28.82 5.86
C ILE A 444 6.52 29.86 6.56
N SER A 445 7.14 30.93 7.04
CA SER A 445 6.45 32.06 7.68
C SER A 445 5.87 33.07 6.70
N CYS A 446 5.03 33.98 7.21
CA CYS A 446 4.38 35.05 6.44
C CYS A 446 5.41 35.93 5.70
N GLY A 447 5.07 36.39 4.48
CA GLY A 447 5.91 37.30 3.70
C GLY A 447 6.96 36.62 2.81
N VAL A 448 6.93 35.29 2.69
CA VAL A 448 7.77 34.52 1.77
C VAL A 448 7.06 34.32 0.42
N GLN A 449 7.82 34.52 -0.66
CA GLN A 449 7.40 34.22 -2.03
C GLN A 449 8.34 33.18 -2.66
N ILE A 450 7.77 32.07 -3.15
CA ILE A 450 8.49 31.03 -3.89
C ILE A 450 7.98 31.05 -5.32
N GLY A 451 8.89 31.23 -6.28
CA GLY A 451 8.59 31.20 -7.71
C GLY A 451 8.10 29.84 -8.21
N SER A 452 7.91 29.75 -9.53
CA SER A 452 7.49 28.53 -10.21
C SER A 452 8.68 27.61 -10.51
N GLN A 453 8.43 26.30 -10.55
CA GLN A 453 9.44 25.25 -10.77
C GLN A 453 10.61 25.30 -9.76
N CYS A 454 10.30 25.60 -8.50
CA CYS A 454 11.28 25.66 -7.42
C CYS A 454 11.30 24.37 -6.60
N ILE A 455 12.42 24.09 -5.95
CA ILE A 455 12.56 22.98 -4.98
C ILE A 455 13.03 23.55 -3.64
N VAL A 456 12.21 23.44 -2.60
CA VAL A 456 12.51 23.91 -1.25
C VAL A 456 12.47 22.73 -0.27
N VAL A 457 13.57 22.49 0.44
CA VAL A 457 13.72 21.30 1.28
C VAL A 457 14.33 21.62 2.64
N GLY A 458 13.69 21.21 3.73
CA GLY A 458 14.26 21.32 5.08
C GLY A 458 14.35 22.74 5.64
N VAL A 459 13.71 23.73 5.00
CA VAL A 459 13.95 25.15 5.29
C VAL A 459 13.02 25.67 6.38
N HIS A 460 13.55 26.46 7.32
CA HIS A 460 12.82 27.09 8.41
C HIS A 460 12.89 28.62 8.29
N LEU A 461 12.07 29.20 7.40
CA LEU A 461 12.06 30.64 7.18
C LEU A 461 11.28 31.33 8.32
N PRO A 462 11.93 32.07 9.24
CA PRO A 462 11.27 32.69 10.38
C PRO A 462 10.39 33.86 9.94
N ALA A 463 9.39 34.19 10.75
CA ALA A 463 8.63 35.42 10.58
C ALA A 463 9.55 36.62 10.83
N ALA A 464 9.49 37.64 9.98
CA ALA A 464 10.10 38.92 10.33
C ALA A 464 9.47 39.39 11.64
N ASP A 465 10.28 39.67 12.67
CA ASP A 465 9.80 40.09 13.99
C ASP A 465 8.82 41.26 13.83
N SER A 466 7.54 40.94 14.01
CA SER A 466 6.46 41.89 13.99
C SER A 466 6.58 42.75 15.24
N LEU A 467 7.10 43.98 15.09
CA LEU A 467 6.68 45.15 15.89
C LEU A 467 7.26 46.50 15.41
N VAL A 468 8.17 46.57 14.44
CA VAL A 468 8.62 47.87 13.89
C VAL A 468 8.92 47.76 12.39
N ALA A 469 8.34 48.70 11.63
CA ALA A 469 8.56 49.02 10.21
C ALA A 469 7.64 48.34 9.17
N GLU A 470 6.97 49.20 8.38
CA GLU A 470 6.17 48.88 7.19
C GLU A 470 7.00 48.30 6.02
N ASP A 471 8.32 48.13 6.19
CA ASP A 471 9.25 47.51 5.24
C ASP A 471 9.76 46.15 5.76
N SER A 472 8.87 45.21 6.05
CA SER A 472 9.29 43.82 6.28
C SER A 472 9.94 43.27 4.99
N SER A 473 11.23 42.98 5.03
CA SER A 473 11.97 42.41 3.91
C SER A 473 11.38 41.05 3.53
N LYS A 474 10.55 41.02 2.49
CA LYS A 474 9.98 39.79 1.94
C LYS A 474 11.09 38.97 1.30
N PHE A 475 11.28 37.73 1.75
CA PHE A 475 12.20 36.80 1.08
C PHE A 475 11.52 36.27 -0.19
N CYS A 476 12.19 36.40 -1.33
CA CYS A 476 11.72 35.91 -2.61
C CYS A 476 12.72 34.91 -3.20
N LEU A 477 12.27 33.69 -3.48
CA LEU A 477 13.01 32.70 -4.26
C LEU A 477 12.54 32.79 -5.71
N PRO A 478 13.39 33.19 -6.68
CA PRO A 478 12.98 33.30 -8.08
C PRO A 478 12.59 31.95 -8.69
N ASP A 479 11.86 32.00 -9.81
CA ASP A 479 11.52 30.81 -10.59
C ASP A 479 12.76 29.95 -10.91
N ARG A 480 12.57 28.63 -10.99
CA ARG A 480 13.60 27.65 -11.36
C ARG A 480 14.81 27.67 -10.42
N HIS A 481 14.59 27.79 -9.10
CA HIS A 481 15.65 27.73 -8.09
C HIS A 481 15.42 26.61 -7.06
N CYS A 482 16.52 26.10 -6.52
CA CYS A 482 16.54 25.17 -5.39
C CYS A 482 17.04 25.89 -4.13
N LEU A 483 16.44 25.59 -2.98
CA LEU A 483 16.83 26.12 -1.67
C LEU A 483 16.72 25.01 -0.62
N TRP A 484 17.78 24.78 0.16
CA TRP A 484 17.74 23.80 1.25
C TRP A 484 18.72 24.13 2.38
N GLU A 485 18.47 23.56 3.56
CA GLU A 485 19.31 23.73 4.74
C GLU A 485 20.05 22.44 5.08
N VAL A 486 21.30 22.58 5.53
CA VAL A 486 22.14 21.44 5.93
C VAL A 486 22.83 21.72 7.26
N PRO A 487 22.59 20.90 8.31
CA PRO A 487 23.39 20.95 9.53
C PRO A 487 24.80 20.39 9.27
N LEU A 488 25.83 21.04 9.82
CA LEU A 488 27.21 20.61 9.65
C LEU A 488 27.84 20.15 10.98
N ILE A 489 28.64 19.09 10.91
CA ILE A 489 29.40 18.57 12.06
C ILE A 489 30.37 19.64 12.56
N GLY A 490 30.29 19.96 13.85
CA GLY A 490 31.16 20.95 14.50
C GLY A 490 30.71 22.40 14.36
N TYR A 491 29.55 22.66 13.75
CA TYR A 491 28.95 23.99 13.62
C TYR A 491 27.60 24.03 14.36
N ILE A 492 27.29 25.18 14.98
CA ILE A 492 26.00 25.40 15.63
C ILE A 492 24.92 25.75 14.61
N GLU A 493 25.29 26.55 13.61
CA GLU A 493 24.38 27.03 12.57
C GLU A 493 24.22 26.02 11.43
N LYS A 494 23.01 25.94 10.85
CA LYS A 494 22.76 25.23 9.58
C LYS A 494 23.20 26.11 8.41
N VAL A 495 23.77 25.53 7.36
CA VAL A 495 24.12 26.28 6.14
C VAL A 495 22.94 26.28 5.17
N ILE A 496 22.60 27.47 4.65
CA ILE A 496 21.60 27.63 3.58
C ILE A 496 22.29 27.50 2.23
N VAL A 497 21.80 26.58 1.41
CA VAL A 497 22.34 26.28 0.08
C VAL A 497 21.28 26.57 -0.97
N TYR A 498 21.71 27.16 -2.09
CA TYR A 498 20.84 27.52 -3.20
C TYR A 498 21.58 27.46 -4.53
N CYS A 499 20.84 27.14 -5.58
CA CYS A 499 21.32 27.14 -6.97
C CYS A 499 20.12 27.17 -7.92
N GLY A 500 20.38 27.31 -9.21
CA GLY A 500 19.36 27.14 -10.25
C GLY A 500 18.97 25.66 -10.41
N LEU A 501 17.72 25.42 -10.81
CA LEU A 501 17.16 24.09 -11.07
C LEU A 501 17.96 23.31 -12.13
N HIS A 502 18.47 24.04 -13.14
CA HIS A 502 19.20 23.48 -14.27
C HIS A 502 20.73 23.56 -14.11
N ASP A 503 21.23 24.08 -12.99
CA ASP A 503 22.68 24.12 -12.76
C ASP A 503 23.20 22.69 -12.60
N ASN A 504 24.16 22.30 -13.44
CA ASN A 504 24.87 21.03 -13.28
C ASN A 504 26.18 21.28 -12.51
N PRO A 505 26.31 20.82 -11.25
CA PRO A 505 27.46 21.16 -10.43
C PRO A 505 28.81 20.66 -10.95
N LYS A 506 28.80 19.72 -11.93
CA LYS A 506 30.01 19.19 -12.57
C LYS A 506 30.47 19.99 -13.79
N ASN A 507 29.61 20.82 -14.38
CA ASN A 507 29.99 21.57 -15.56
C ASN A 507 31.06 22.59 -15.19
N SER A 508 32.18 22.57 -15.92
CA SER A 508 33.28 23.46 -15.62
C SER A 508 32.98 24.88 -16.10
N PHE A 509 33.64 25.84 -15.48
CA PHE A 509 33.63 27.25 -15.85
C PHE A 509 33.96 27.47 -17.34
N GLN A 510 34.77 26.60 -17.94
CA GLN A 510 35.17 26.66 -19.36
C GLN A 510 34.19 25.95 -20.30
N LYS A 511 33.28 25.11 -19.77
CA LYS A 511 32.30 24.30 -20.51
C LYS A 511 30.88 24.69 -20.12
N ASP A 512 30.57 25.98 -20.24
CA ASP A 512 29.23 26.55 -20.01
C ASP A 512 28.64 26.27 -18.61
N GLY A 513 29.47 26.26 -17.57
CA GLY A 513 29.01 26.14 -16.19
C GLY A 513 28.15 27.33 -15.74
N THR A 514 27.09 27.06 -14.98
CA THR A 514 26.13 28.06 -14.49
C THR A 514 25.99 28.04 -12.97
N PHE A 515 25.56 29.18 -12.42
CA PHE A 515 25.10 29.34 -11.04
C PHE A 515 23.86 30.25 -11.01
N CYS A 516 22.82 29.82 -10.29
CA CYS A 516 21.49 30.46 -10.28
C CYS A 516 20.94 30.66 -11.70
N GLY A 517 21.17 29.69 -12.59
CA GLY A 517 20.72 29.72 -13.98
C GLY A 517 21.46 30.71 -14.89
N LYS A 518 22.52 31.37 -14.38
CA LYS A 518 23.34 32.32 -15.15
C LYS A 518 24.76 31.75 -15.39
N PRO A 519 25.38 31.99 -16.55
CA PRO A 519 26.78 31.65 -16.77
C PRO A 519 27.71 32.31 -15.75
N TRP A 520 28.77 31.61 -15.32
CA TRP A 520 29.68 32.10 -14.28
C TRP A 520 30.31 33.46 -14.58
N ASN A 521 30.67 33.75 -15.84
CA ASN A 521 31.23 35.05 -16.23
C ASN A 521 30.26 36.22 -15.95
N LYS A 522 28.96 36.00 -16.15
CA LYS A 522 27.92 36.97 -15.86
C LYS A 522 27.71 37.11 -14.35
N VAL A 523 27.69 36.00 -13.62
CA VAL A 523 27.56 36.00 -12.14
C VAL A 523 28.71 36.80 -11.50
N LEU A 524 29.95 36.53 -11.89
CA LEU A 524 31.12 37.25 -11.38
C LEU A 524 31.08 38.74 -11.72
N GLY A 525 30.68 39.09 -12.95
CA GLY A 525 30.53 40.47 -13.40
C GLY A 525 29.42 41.23 -12.66
N ASP A 526 28.23 40.63 -12.53
CA ASP A 526 27.07 41.22 -11.86
C ASP A 526 27.33 41.46 -10.36
N LEU A 527 28.16 40.61 -9.72
CA LEU A 527 28.44 40.64 -8.28
C LEU A 527 29.78 41.29 -7.90
N GLY A 528 30.57 41.75 -8.87
CA GLY A 528 31.90 42.33 -8.62
C GLY A 528 32.96 41.33 -8.13
N LEU A 529 32.74 40.02 -8.33
CA LEU A 529 33.60 38.95 -7.83
C LEU A 529 34.68 38.52 -8.84
N GLN A 530 35.81 38.02 -8.33
CA GLN A 530 36.86 37.39 -9.13
C GLN A 530 36.83 35.87 -8.94
N ASP A 531 37.38 35.12 -9.91
CA ASP A 531 37.43 33.66 -9.82
C ASP A 531 38.30 33.16 -8.65
N THR A 532 39.36 33.89 -8.30
CA THR A 532 40.21 33.63 -7.14
C THR A 532 39.47 33.72 -5.80
N ASP A 533 38.31 34.39 -5.76
CA ASP A 533 37.49 34.45 -4.55
C ASP A 533 36.78 33.13 -4.26
N LEU A 534 36.51 32.33 -5.29
CA LEU A 534 35.73 31.08 -5.22
C LEU A 534 36.60 29.83 -5.24
N TRP A 535 37.68 29.85 -6.02
CA TRP A 535 38.55 28.71 -6.25
C TRP A 535 40.00 29.08 -5.88
N SER A 536 40.65 28.23 -5.07
CA SER A 536 42.07 28.40 -4.75
C SER A 536 42.94 28.07 -5.97
N SER A 537 44.07 28.77 -6.10
CA SER A 537 45.03 28.62 -7.20
C SER A 537 45.93 27.37 -7.10
N GLU A 538 45.74 26.52 -6.09
CA GLU A 538 46.65 25.40 -5.75
C GLU A 538 46.22 24.02 -6.27
N GLY A 539 45.29 23.93 -7.24
CA GLY A 539 44.78 22.64 -7.73
C GLY A 539 44.73 22.49 -9.24
N THR A 540 44.94 21.26 -9.72
CA THR A 540 44.70 20.85 -11.12
C THR A 540 43.24 20.49 -11.42
N GLN A 541 42.29 20.81 -10.51
CA GLN A 541 40.88 20.47 -10.66
C GLN A 541 40.14 21.49 -11.54
N GLU A 542 39.21 21.01 -12.37
CA GLU A 542 38.33 21.89 -13.16
C GLU A 542 37.48 22.77 -12.22
N LYS A 543 37.48 24.09 -12.44
CA LYS A 543 36.66 25.06 -11.69
C LYS A 543 35.18 24.82 -11.99
N CYS A 544 34.36 24.46 -10.99
CA CYS A 544 32.93 24.20 -11.15
C CYS A 544 32.16 24.55 -9.87
N LEU A 545 30.82 24.47 -9.90
CA LEU A 545 29.99 24.74 -8.72
C LEU A 545 30.24 23.73 -7.58
N TRP A 546 30.61 22.49 -7.90
CA TRP A 546 30.89 21.46 -6.89
C TRP A 546 32.04 21.86 -5.93
N ASN A 547 33.09 22.52 -6.43
CA ASN A 547 34.26 22.92 -5.65
C ASN A 547 34.37 24.44 -5.40
N ALA A 548 33.37 25.23 -5.77
CA ALA A 548 33.33 26.67 -5.49
C ALA A 548 32.98 26.94 -4.02
N LYS A 549 33.82 27.72 -3.32
CA LYS A 549 33.56 28.17 -1.93
C LYS A 549 32.60 29.36 -1.90
N ILE A 550 31.32 29.08 -2.15
CA ILE A 550 30.30 30.12 -2.36
C ILE A 550 29.34 30.31 -1.18
N PHE A 551 29.10 29.26 -0.39
CA PHE A 551 28.07 29.29 0.66
C PHE A 551 28.66 29.79 2.00
N PRO A 552 28.23 30.97 2.50
CA PRO A 552 28.77 31.52 3.73
C PRO A 552 28.20 30.82 4.97
N ILE A 553 29.02 30.69 6.02
CA ILE A 553 28.62 30.20 7.35
C ILE A 553 28.46 31.43 8.25
N LEU A 554 27.22 31.90 8.37
CA LEU A 554 26.82 33.09 9.13
C LEU A 554 25.56 32.79 9.95
N PRO A 555 25.12 33.67 10.87
CA PRO A 555 23.80 33.55 11.47
C PRO A 555 22.70 33.53 10.39
N TYR A 556 21.59 32.85 10.68
CA TYR A 556 20.50 32.57 9.72
C TYR A 556 20.04 33.78 8.88
N SER A 557 19.76 34.91 9.53
CA SER A 557 19.32 36.14 8.86
C SER A 557 20.39 36.73 7.93
N GLY A 558 21.67 36.59 8.28
CA GLY A 558 22.80 36.98 7.44
C GLY A 558 22.92 36.07 6.21
N MET A 559 22.72 34.76 6.36
CA MET A 559 22.73 33.82 5.24
C MET A 559 21.60 34.09 4.25
N LEU A 560 20.38 34.39 4.72
CA LEU A 560 19.28 34.76 3.83
C LEU A 560 19.55 36.04 3.04
N LYS A 561 20.11 37.07 3.67
CA LYS A 561 20.52 38.31 2.98
C LYS A 561 21.58 38.02 1.91
N MET A 562 22.56 37.17 2.24
CA MET A 562 23.59 36.75 1.28
C MET A 562 23.02 35.94 0.12
N ALA A 563 22.05 35.06 0.39
CA ALA A 563 21.36 34.31 -0.64
C ALA A 563 20.62 35.22 -1.62
N THR A 564 19.86 36.20 -1.12
CA THR A 564 19.17 37.20 -1.95
C THR A 564 20.16 37.99 -2.83
N TRP A 565 21.30 38.41 -2.27
CA TRP A 565 22.34 39.09 -3.03
C TRP A 565 22.97 38.20 -4.11
N LEU A 566 23.38 36.97 -3.77
CA LEU A 566 24.02 36.03 -4.70
C LEU A 566 23.08 35.51 -5.80
N MET A 567 21.76 35.52 -5.59
CA MET A 567 20.77 35.29 -6.64
C MET A 567 20.57 36.50 -7.56
N GLY A 568 21.16 37.66 -7.24
CA GLY A 568 21.04 38.91 -8.00
C GLY A 568 19.76 39.69 -7.72
N LEU A 569 19.15 39.50 -6.54
CA LEU A 569 17.96 40.22 -6.08
C LEU A 569 18.27 41.35 -5.08
N GLY A 570 19.54 41.51 -4.68
CA GLY A 570 19.97 42.57 -3.76
C GLY A 570 20.04 43.95 -4.42
N ASN A 571 19.93 45.01 -3.62
CA ASN A 571 20.13 46.37 -4.11
C ASN A 571 21.61 46.58 -4.52
N PRO A 572 21.90 47.09 -5.73
CA PRO A 572 23.27 47.25 -6.24
C PRO A 572 24.09 48.31 -5.50
N GLU A 573 23.47 49.13 -4.63
CA GLU A 573 24.14 50.17 -3.83
C GLU A 573 24.68 49.67 -2.48
N ASP A 574 24.51 48.37 -2.15
CA ASP A 574 24.88 47.79 -0.86
C ASP A 574 26.31 47.21 -0.89
N GLU A 575 27.33 48.06 -1.15
CA GLU A 575 28.77 47.68 -1.14
C GLU A 575 29.22 46.98 0.17
N SER A 576 28.40 47.11 1.23
CA SER A 576 28.62 46.46 2.52
C SER A 576 28.57 44.93 2.43
N LEU A 577 27.73 44.35 1.57
CA LEU A 577 27.47 42.91 1.50
C LEU A 577 28.60 42.13 0.83
N GLU A 578 29.14 42.64 -0.28
CA GLU A 578 30.26 42.00 -0.99
C GLU A 578 31.48 41.86 -0.07
N SER A 579 31.85 42.95 0.61
CA SER A 579 32.98 42.96 1.54
C SER A 579 32.76 42.01 2.73
N HIS A 580 31.51 41.90 3.20
CA HIS A 580 31.15 40.99 4.28
C HIS A 580 31.23 39.52 3.82
N TRP A 581 30.75 39.21 2.61
CA TRP A 581 30.83 37.87 2.04
C TRP A 581 32.28 37.40 1.86
N ARG A 582 33.18 38.26 1.33
CA ARG A 582 34.61 37.91 1.17
C ARG A 582 35.30 37.57 2.51
N ARG A 583 34.93 38.26 3.59
CA ARG A 583 35.47 38.02 4.95
C ARG A 583 34.83 36.84 5.66
N SER A 584 33.70 36.34 5.17
CA SER A 584 32.99 35.22 5.80
C SER A 584 33.70 33.89 5.55
N SER A 585 33.56 32.97 6.50
CA SER A 585 33.92 31.57 6.28
C SER A 585 32.95 30.97 5.25
N ARG A 586 33.47 30.33 4.21
CA ARG A 586 32.66 29.83 3.08
C ARG A 586 33.00 28.37 2.80
N ILE A 587 31.98 27.62 2.40
CA ILE A 587 32.04 26.20 2.11
C ILE A 587 31.60 25.91 0.67
N SER A 588 32.20 24.88 0.07
CA SER A 588 31.78 24.32 -1.23
C SER A 588 30.79 23.16 -1.07
N LEU A 589 30.11 22.75 -2.14
CA LEU A 589 29.25 21.55 -2.10
C LEU A 589 30.05 20.28 -1.77
N GLU A 590 31.30 20.20 -2.22
CA GLU A 590 32.18 19.09 -1.89
C GLU A 590 32.51 19.00 -0.39
N GLU A 591 32.91 20.13 0.21
CA GLU A 591 33.20 20.20 1.65
C GLU A 591 31.92 19.97 2.47
N LEU A 592 30.80 20.55 2.03
CA LEU A 592 29.49 20.35 2.66
C LEU A 592 29.12 18.86 2.68
N HIS A 593 29.28 18.15 1.55
CA HIS A 593 28.96 16.72 1.46
C HIS A 593 29.74 15.86 2.48
N LYS A 594 30.97 16.25 2.83
CA LYS A 594 31.82 15.54 3.80
C LYS A 594 31.46 15.86 5.26
N LEU A 595 30.81 17.00 5.50
CA LEU A 595 30.56 17.55 6.84
C LEU A 595 29.09 17.50 7.27
N ILE A 596 28.21 16.83 6.53
CA ILE A 596 26.78 16.74 6.88
C ILE A 596 26.59 16.02 8.23
N ASP A 597 25.86 16.66 9.15
CA ASP A 597 25.38 16.01 10.37
C ASP A 597 24.03 15.31 10.11
N PHE A 598 24.11 14.06 9.66
CA PHE A 598 22.94 13.23 9.37
C PHE A 598 22.07 12.97 10.61
N SER A 599 22.67 12.85 11.79
CA SER A 599 21.93 12.56 13.03
C SER A 599 21.02 13.73 13.40
N SER A 600 21.59 14.94 13.42
CA SER A 600 20.84 16.17 13.67
C SER A 600 19.73 16.37 12.64
N MET A 601 20.03 16.10 11.36
CA MET A 601 19.04 16.21 10.28
C MET A 601 17.86 15.25 10.48
N CYS A 602 18.10 13.94 10.70
CA CYS A 602 17.06 12.94 10.92
C CYS A 602 16.19 13.24 12.16
N LEU A 603 16.81 13.68 13.26
CA LEU A 603 16.10 14.07 14.48
C LEU A 603 15.22 15.31 14.23
N SER A 604 15.75 16.32 13.53
CA SER A 604 15.01 17.54 13.21
C SER A 604 13.79 17.26 12.32
N SER A 605 13.96 16.40 11.30
CA SER A 605 12.88 15.99 10.40
C SER A 605 11.79 15.19 11.14
N SER A 606 12.19 14.25 11.99
CA SER A 606 11.25 13.45 12.81
C SER A 606 10.44 14.33 13.76
N LYS A 607 11.10 15.30 14.40
CA LYS A 607 10.43 16.27 15.27
C LYS A 607 9.46 17.15 14.49
N HIS A 608 9.87 17.66 13.34
CA HIS A 608 9.02 18.51 12.49
C HIS A 608 7.75 17.77 12.05
N GLN A 609 7.87 16.53 11.59
CA GLN A 609 6.74 15.70 11.18
C GLN A 609 5.81 15.38 12.37
N ALA A 610 6.37 15.09 13.54
CA ALA A 610 5.60 14.89 14.77
C ALA A 610 4.84 16.16 15.20
N ASP A 611 5.44 17.34 15.08
CA ASP A 611 4.79 18.62 15.41
C ASP A 611 3.62 18.92 14.45
N ILE A 612 3.78 18.65 13.15
CA ILE A 612 2.70 18.76 12.17
C ILE A 612 1.56 17.79 12.52
N ALA A 613 1.88 16.52 12.78
CA ALA A 613 0.89 15.51 13.14
C ALA A 613 0.14 15.89 14.42
N ALA A 614 0.84 16.39 15.44
CA ALA A 614 0.24 16.90 16.67
C ALA A 614 -0.72 18.07 16.41
N GLY A 615 -0.35 19.00 15.51
CA GLY A 615 -1.24 20.08 15.07
C GLY A 615 -2.52 19.59 14.40
N ILE A 616 -2.40 18.58 13.52
CA ILE A 616 -3.56 17.96 12.84
C ILE A 616 -4.46 17.25 13.86
N VAL A 617 -3.89 16.47 14.79
CA VAL A 617 -4.63 15.79 15.87
C VAL A 617 -5.37 16.80 16.74
N THR A 618 -4.69 17.87 17.15
CA THR A 618 -5.28 18.94 17.97
C THR A 618 -6.51 19.55 17.28
N ALA A 619 -6.42 19.83 15.98
CA ALA A 619 -7.56 20.32 15.20
C ALA A 619 -8.69 19.28 15.11
N CYS A 620 -8.36 18.00 14.90
CA CYS A 620 -9.36 16.93 14.84
C CYS A 620 -10.13 16.79 16.16
N LEU A 621 -9.45 16.86 17.30
CA LEU A 621 -10.05 16.73 18.63
C LEU A 621 -10.88 17.98 18.99
N ASN A 622 -10.37 19.18 18.75
CA ASN A 622 -11.05 20.43 19.12
C ASN A 622 -12.33 20.68 18.32
N PHE A 623 -12.37 20.29 17.04
CA PHE A 623 -13.53 20.50 16.18
C PHE A 623 -14.38 19.24 15.97
N GLY A 624 -14.04 18.11 16.61
CA GLY A 624 -14.74 16.84 16.42
C GLY A 624 -14.63 16.26 15.00
N LEU A 625 -13.62 16.68 14.23
CA LEU A 625 -13.41 16.28 12.83
C LEU A 625 -12.67 14.94 12.74
N LEU A 626 -13.29 13.86 13.26
CA LEU A 626 -12.72 12.50 13.30
C LEU A 626 -12.84 11.76 11.95
N GLY A 627 -12.54 12.47 10.86
CA GLY A 627 -12.48 11.92 9.50
C GLY A 627 -11.11 11.38 9.10
N ARG A 628 -10.06 11.73 9.86
CA ARG A 628 -8.66 11.35 9.67
C ARG A 628 -8.30 10.07 10.44
N ASN A 629 -7.23 9.40 10.05
CA ASN A 629 -6.63 8.29 10.79
C ASN A 629 -5.82 8.77 11.99
N VAL A 630 -6.51 9.08 13.09
CA VAL A 630 -5.88 9.62 14.30
C VAL A 630 -4.87 8.63 14.90
N SER A 631 -5.13 7.31 14.81
CA SER A 631 -4.19 6.28 15.27
C SER A 631 -2.83 6.39 14.60
N GLN A 632 -2.81 6.58 13.27
CA GLN A 632 -1.57 6.73 12.50
C GLN A 632 -0.86 8.06 12.79
N LEU A 633 -1.63 9.14 13.00
CA LEU A 633 -1.06 10.41 13.44
C LEU A 633 -0.42 10.31 14.83
N PHE A 634 -0.99 9.52 15.76
CA PHE A 634 -0.34 9.25 17.04
C PHE A 634 0.98 8.51 16.89
N GLU A 635 1.08 7.55 15.97
CA GLU A 635 2.36 6.86 15.69
C GLU A 635 3.44 7.84 15.19
N GLU A 636 3.04 8.86 14.42
CA GLU A 636 3.94 9.92 13.96
C GLU A 636 4.33 10.87 15.11
N VAL A 637 3.38 11.26 15.97
CA VAL A 637 3.62 12.06 17.17
C VAL A 637 4.61 11.36 18.12
N LEU A 638 4.49 10.04 18.26
CA LEU A 638 5.35 9.21 19.10
C LEU A 638 6.79 9.09 18.58
N GLN A 639 7.07 9.50 17.35
CA GLN A 639 8.45 9.58 16.82
C GLN A 639 9.28 10.66 17.53
N ASN A 640 8.65 11.63 18.19
CA ASN A 640 9.34 12.69 18.93
C ASN A 640 9.88 12.17 20.28
N GLU A 641 11.18 11.84 20.30
CA GLU A 641 11.90 11.39 21.50
C GLU A 641 11.89 12.46 22.59
N GLY A 642 11.18 12.19 23.69
CA GLY A 642 11.12 13.04 24.89
C GLY A 642 9.80 13.77 25.12
N GLY A 643 9.02 14.08 24.07
CA GLY A 643 7.77 14.86 24.19
C GLY A 643 6.50 14.22 23.62
N GLY A 644 6.61 13.24 22.70
CA GLY A 644 5.46 12.66 22.00
C GLY A 644 4.42 12.04 22.94
N ARG A 645 4.87 11.35 23.99
CA ARG A 645 3.98 10.74 25.00
C ARG A 645 3.31 11.77 25.91
N ASP A 646 3.98 12.88 26.21
CA ASP A 646 3.40 13.94 27.02
C ASP A 646 2.25 14.61 26.26
N MET A 647 2.42 14.86 24.96
CA MET A 647 1.36 15.34 24.08
C MET A 647 0.19 14.37 23.99
N CYS A 648 0.44 13.06 23.88
CA CYS A 648 -0.65 12.06 23.91
C CYS A 648 -1.42 12.09 25.24
N ARG A 649 -0.74 12.31 26.37
CA ARG A 649 -1.41 12.48 27.68
C ARG A 649 -2.22 13.77 27.75
N GLU A 650 -1.77 14.84 27.11
CA GLU A 650 -2.55 16.07 26.95
C GLU A 650 -3.81 15.83 26.12
N PHE A 651 -3.69 15.14 24.98
CA PHE A 651 -4.84 14.76 24.16
C PHE A 651 -5.86 13.91 24.93
N LEU A 652 -5.41 12.99 25.80
CA LEU A 652 -6.31 12.20 26.65
C LEU A 652 -7.20 13.08 27.53
N SER A 653 -6.66 14.19 28.02
CA SER A 653 -7.42 15.13 28.86
C SER A 653 -8.53 15.86 28.10
N LEU A 654 -8.40 15.98 26.77
CA LEU A 654 -9.41 16.58 25.89
C LEU A 654 -10.52 15.61 25.49
N SER A 655 -10.26 14.29 25.56
CA SER A 655 -11.16 13.23 25.08
C SER A 655 -12.58 13.21 25.72
N PRO A 656 -12.77 13.47 27.03
CA PRO A 656 -14.11 13.48 27.64
C PRO A 656 -15.06 14.53 27.07
N ASN A 657 -14.53 15.62 26.48
CA ASN A 657 -15.34 16.69 25.90
C ASN A 657 -15.89 16.36 24.51
N LEU A 658 -15.34 15.35 23.81
CA LEU A 658 -15.72 14.99 22.43
C LEU A 658 -17.19 14.57 22.31
N GLN A 659 -17.68 13.76 23.26
CA GLN A 659 -19.06 13.28 23.26
C GLN A 659 -20.06 14.37 23.68
N ALA A 660 -19.64 15.28 24.56
CA ALA A 660 -20.49 16.36 25.05
C ALA A 660 -20.71 17.48 24.00
N GLN A 661 -19.71 17.74 23.15
CA GLN A 661 -19.74 18.83 22.18
C GLN A 661 -20.42 18.49 20.85
N ASN A 662 -20.43 17.21 20.43
CA ASN A 662 -20.87 16.80 19.08
C ASN A 662 -21.81 15.57 19.08
N SER A 663 -22.65 15.42 20.12
CA SER A 663 -23.52 14.24 20.31
C SER A 663 -24.53 13.97 19.18
N GLN A 664 -24.86 14.97 18.36
CA GLN A 664 -25.81 14.83 17.23
C GLN A 664 -25.14 14.46 15.89
N THR A 665 -23.84 14.64 15.74
CA THR A 665 -23.11 14.50 14.45
C THR A 665 -22.03 13.42 14.47
N LEU A 666 -21.48 13.07 15.63
CA LEU A 666 -20.43 12.07 15.76
C LEU A 666 -20.96 10.74 16.34
N PRO A 667 -20.83 9.61 15.63
CA PRO A 667 -21.19 8.30 16.17
C PRO A 667 -20.38 7.96 17.44
N LYS A 668 -21.05 7.37 18.44
CA LYS A 668 -20.44 6.95 19.72
C LYS A 668 -19.32 5.95 19.48
N SER A 669 -19.53 4.99 18.58
CA SER A 669 -18.55 3.97 18.20
C SER A 669 -17.21 4.58 17.78
N ARG A 670 -17.25 5.69 17.04
CA ARG A 670 -16.05 6.40 16.58
C ARG A 670 -15.35 7.17 17.69
N ALA A 671 -16.12 7.83 18.56
CA ALA A 671 -15.55 8.53 19.71
C ALA A 671 -14.81 7.54 20.63
N TYR A 672 -15.41 6.37 20.88
CA TYR A 672 -14.78 5.30 21.66
C TYR A 672 -13.53 4.75 20.97
N GLN A 673 -13.54 4.55 19.64
CA GLN A 673 -12.35 4.09 18.92
C GLN A 673 -11.16 5.05 19.07
N VAL A 674 -11.38 6.36 18.92
CA VAL A 674 -10.31 7.35 19.08
C VAL A 674 -9.77 7.36 20.51
N HIS A 675 -10.63 7.20 21.52
CA HIS A 675 -10.22 7.08 22.91
C HIS A 675 -9.39 5.80 23.13
N VAL A 676 -9.77 4.66 22.56
CA VAL A 676 -8.98 3.42 22.60
C VAL A 676 -7.60 3.61 21.96
N ASP A 677 -7.52 4.19 20.77
CA ASP A 677 -6.24 4.40 20.08
C ASP A 677 -5.32 5.33 20.87
N LEU A 678 -5.89 6.34 21.53
CA LEU A 678 -5.17 7.28 22.36
C LEU A 678 -4.69 6.67 23.68
N LEU A 679 -5.49 5.81 24.32
CA LEU A 679 -5.07 5.02 25.48
C LEU A 679 -3.88 4.10 25.13
N ARG A 680 -3.93 3.47 23.95
CA ARG A 680 -2.83 2.66 23.43
C ARG A 680 -1.57 3.48 23.15
N ALA A 681 -1.71 4.66 22.55
CA ALA A 681 -0.59 5.59 22.37
C ALA A 681 0.06 6.00 23.71
N CYS A 682 -0.70 5.96 24.81
CA CYS A 682 -0.23 6.21 26.17
C CYS A 682 0.20 4.95 26.94
N ASN A 683 0.23 3.78 26.30
CA ASN A 683 0.53 2.47 26.90
C ASN A 683 -0.46 2.03 28.02
N ASP A 684 -1.73 2.46 27.99
CA ASP A 684 -2.78 2.03 28.94
C ASP A 684 -3.67 0.95 28.30
N GLU A 685 -3.10 -0.23 28.04
CA GLU A 685 -3.80 -1.35 27.36
C GLU A 685 -4.98 -1.90 28.17
N LYS A 686 -4.94 -1.81 29.50
CA LYS A 686 -6.01 -2.35 30.35
C LYS A 686 -7.32 -1.58 30.11
N LYS A 687 -7.27 -0.24 30.18
CA LYS A 687 -8.46 0.58 29.92
C LYS A 687 -8.87 0.54 28.45
N ALA A 688 -7.91 0.43 27.53
CA ALA A 688 -8.21 0.28 26.11
C ALA A 688 -9.06 -0.98 25.86
N LEU A 689 -8.69 -2.12 26.47
CA LEU A 689 -9.42 -3.38 26.34
C LEU A 689 -10.82 -3.32 26.98
N GLU A 690 -10.96 -2.66 28.14
CA GLU A 690 -12.27 -2.44 28.78
C GLU A 690 -13.21 -1.65 27.86
N LEU A 691 -12.71 -0.57 27.24
CA LEU A 691 -13.47 0.32 26.36
C LEU A 691 -13.79 -0.29 24.97
N GLU A 692 -12.98 -1.22 24.48
CA GLU A 692 -13.24 -1.88 23.19
C GLU A 692 -14.58 -2.62 23.15
N ASN A 693 -15.05 -3.15 24.27
CA ASN A 693 -16.37 -3.79 24.34
C ASN A 693 -17.51 -2.77 24.12
N GLU A 694 -17.33 -1.53 24.58
CA GLU A 694 -18.31 -0.45 24.41
C GLU A 694 -18.41 0.00 22.94
N ILE A 695 -17.31 -0.10 22.17
CA ILE A 695 -17.31 0.19 20.73
C ILE A 695 -18.34 -0.70 20.01
N TRP A 696 -18.32 -2.00 20.30
CA TRP A 696 -19.20 -2.97 19.65
C TRP A 696 -20.65 -2.82 20.06
N ALA A 697 -20.90 -2.54 21.35
CA ALA A 697 -22.23 -2.19 21.82
C ALA A 697 -22.75 -0.92 21.12
N ALA A 698 -21.89 0.09 20.93
CA ALA A 698 -22.25 1.31 20.23
C ALA A 698 -22.57 1.07 18.74
N VAL A 699 -21.78 0.26 18.02
CA VAL A 699 -22.09 -0.10 16.61
C VAL A 699 -23.44 -0.82 16.51
N ALA A 700 -23.72 -1.73 17.44
CA ALA A 700 -24.99 -2.45 17.51
C ALA A 700 -26.17 -1.49 17.78
N GLU A 701 -26.02 -0.56 18.73
CA GLU A 701 -27.02 0.47 19.08
C GLU A 701 -27.28 1.41 17.88
N GLU A 702 -26.22 1.91 17.25
CA GLU A 702 -26.28 2.78 16.06
C GLU A 702 -26.99 2.09 14.89
N THR A 703 -26.68 0.82 14.66
CA THR A 703 -27.34 0.00 13.63
C THR A 703 -28.81 -0.22 13.96
N ALA A 704 -29.13 -0.57 15.21
CA ALA A 704 -30.52 -0.76 15.64
C ALA A 704 -31.35 0.52 15.48
N SER A 705 -30.80 1.68 15.86
CA SER A 705 -31.41 3.00 15.70
C SER A 705 -31.67 3.34 14.23
N ALA A 706 -30.70 3.07 13.36
CA ALA A 706 -30.82 3.34 11.92
C ALA A 706 -31.88 2.46 11.22
N VAL A 707 -32.28 1.33 11.81
CA VAL A 707 -33.19 0.38 11.17
C VAL A 707 -34.59 0.39 11.80
N ARG A 708 -34.70 0.74 13.10
CA ARG A 708 -35.96 0.72 13.87
C ARG A 708 -36.83 1.99 13.72
N TYR A 709 -36.49 2.94 12.85
CA TYR A 709 -37.30 4.15 12.64
C TYR A 709 -38.77 3.80 12.36
N GLY A 710 -39.67 4.15 13.30
CA GLY A 710 -41.11 3.83 13.24
C GLY A 710 -41.58 2.67 14.15
N PHE A 711 -40.70 1.95 14.82
CA PHE A 711 -41.07 1.01 15.89
C PHE A 711 -41.34 1.78 17.19
N LYS A 712 -42.47 1.50 17.87
CA LYS A 712 -42.75 2.02 19.22
C LYS A 712 -41.58 1.69 20.16
N GLU A 713 -41.03 2.70 20.83
CA GLU A 713 -39.72 2.73 21.52
C GLU A 713 -39.52 1.80 22.74
N ASN A 714 -40.41 0.84 23.03
CA ASN A 714 -40.46 0.19 24.35
C ASN A 714 -39.72 -1.16 24.47
N LEU A 715 -38.50 -1.32 23.91
CA LEU A 715 -37.73 -2.58 24.02
C LEU A 715 -36.59 -2.56 25.06
N PHE A 716 -36.17 -1.39 25.56
CA PHE A 716 -34.98 -1.30 26.42
C PHE A 716 -35.10 -0.38 27.64
N GLU A 717 -36.23 0.28 27.90
CA GLU A 717 -36.40 1.02 29.15
C GLU A 717 -36.84 0.10 30.29
N SER A 718 -35.95 -0.07 31.27
CA SER A 718 -36.23 -0.69 32.56
C SER A 718 -37.40 0.02 33.23
N SER A 719 -38.42 -0.77 33.58
CA SER A 719 -39.63 -0.41 34.32
C SER A 719 -39.40 0.65 35.41
N SER A 720 -39.89 1.87 35.17
CA SER A 720 -40.25 2.79 36.25
C SER A 720 -41.19 3.89 35.75
N GLN A 721 -42.39 3.52 35.28
CA GLN A 721 -43.51 4.47 35.33
C GLN A 721 -44.88 3.78 35.33
N SER A 722 -45.60 4.06 36.42
CA SER A 722 -46.99 3.85 36.76
C SER A 722 -47.93 3.24 35.71
N SER A 723 -48.59 2.17 36.14
CA SER A 723 -49.93 1.74 35.77
C SER A 723 -50.84 2.90 35.34
N LYS A 724 -51.15 2.97 34.03
CA LYS A 724 -52.40 3.57 33.58
C LYS A 724 -53.33 2.45 33.16
N GLU A 725 -54.26 2.14 34.07
CA GLU A 725 -55.50 1.45 33.76
C GLU A 725 -56.19 2.22 32.62
N GLY A 726 -56.27 1.57 31.46
CA GLY A 726 -56.94 2.06 30.27
C GLY A 726 -57.95 1.03 29.82
N GLN A 727 -59.15 1.17 30.37
CA GLN A 727 -60.43 0.60 29.97
C GLN A 727 -60.48 0.06 28.54
N TRP A 728 -60.61 -1.27 28.40
CA TRP A 728 -61.38 -1.97 27.37
C TRP A 728 -61.83 -3.32 27.96
N ALA A 729 -62.60 -3.23 29.04
CA ALA A 729 -63.53 -4.27 29.44
C ALA A 729 -64.94 -3.78 29.07
N ASP A 730 -65.81 -4.71 28.72
CA ASP A 730 -67.21 -4.54 28.35
C ASP A 730 -67.52 -4.16 26.90
N SER A 731 -67.43 -5.17 26.01
CA SER A 731 -68.56 -5.55 25.14
C SER A 731 -68.17 -6.72 24.24
N LEU A 732 -68.41 -7.96 24.70
CA LEU A 732 -68.61 -9.17 23.87
C LEU A 732 -69.14 -10.31 24.75
N ASN A 733 -70.38 -10.14 25.23
CA ASN A 733 -71.19 -11.27 25.66
C ASN A 733 -71.79 -11.91 24.40
N GLY A 734 -71.12 -12.94 23.91
CA GLY A 734 -71.55 -13.77 22.81
C GLY A 734 -70.45 -14.77 22.54
N HIS A 735 -70.60 -15.99 23.04
CA HIS A 735 -69.73 -17.11 22.73
C HIS A 735 -69.48 -17.19 21.21
N PRO A 736 -68.21 -17.21 20.77
CA PRO A 736 -67.82 -18.06 19.67
C PRO A 736 -66.94 -19.16 20.27
N ASP A 737 -67.30 -20.41 19.99
CA ASP A 737 -66.31 -21.48 19.98
C ASP A 737 -65.17 -21.03 19.05
N HIS A 738 -64.10 -20.44 19.59
CA HIS A 738 -62.86 -20.25 18.85
C HIS A 738 -62.20 -21.61 18.76
N SER A 739 -62.71 -22.42 17.82
CA SER A 739 -62.05 -23.63 17.36
C SER A 739 -60.59 -23.27 17.07
N PHE A 740 -59.67 -23.85 17.84
CA PHE A 740 -58.24 -23.70 17.61
C PHE A 740 -57.93 -24.03 16.14
N CYS A 741 -57.61 -23.01 15.35
CA CYS A 741 -57.20 -23.18 13.97
C CYS A 741 -55.68 -23.36 13.97
N SER A 742 -55.23 -24.60 13.79
CA SER A 742 -53.80 -24.89 13.64
C SER A 742 -53.31 -24.18 12.37
N ARG A 743 -52.40 -23.22 12.55
CA ARG A 743 -51.72 -22.53 11.46
C ARG A 743 -50.35 -23.16 11.31
N ILE A 744 -50.00 -23.51 10.08
CA ILE A 744 -48.68 -24.04 9.72
C ILE A 744 -48.13 -23.12 8.63
N VAL A 745 -46.94 -22.61 8.86
CA VAL A 745 -46.19 -21.78 7.93
C VAL A 745 -44.89 -22.49 7.58
N LYS A 746 -44.61 -22.66 6.29
CA LYS A 746 -43.35 -23.19 5.78
C LYS A 746 -42.67 -22.13 4.93
N VAL A 747 -41.44 -21.78 5.27
CA VAL A 747 -40.60 -20.85 4.50
C VAL A 747 -39.34 -21.56 4.07
N GLU A 748 -39.07 -21.56 2.77
CA GLU A 748 -37.86 -22.13 2.15
C GLU A 748 -37.19 -21.05 1.33
N LEU A 749 -35.88 -20.90 1.49
CA LEU A 749 -35.10 -19.84 0.84
C LEU A 749 -33.87 -20.43 0.11
N PRO A 750 -33.48 -19.84 -1.03
CA PRO A 750 -32.23 -20.18 -1.72
C PRO A 750 -31.02 -19.72 -0.89
N VAL A 751 -29.84 -20.24 -1.23
CA VAL A 751 -28.57 -19.65 -0.77
C VAL A 751 -28.18 -18.49 -1.68
N ARG A 752 -27.21 -17.68 -1.24
CA ARG A 752 -26.67 -16.58 -2.04
C ARG A 752 -25.19 -16.75 -2.32
N VAL A 753 -24.79 -16.39 -3.54
CA VAL A 753 -23.39 -16.21 -3.94
C VAL A 753 -23.16 -14.74 -4.27
N ASP A 754 -22.04 -14.17 -3.84
CA ASP A 754 -21.69 -12.77 -4.12
C ASP A 754 -20.55 -12.68 -5.14
N PHE A 755 -20.75 -11.88 -6.19
CA PHE A 755 -19.69 -11.59 -7.16
C PHE A 755 -18.75 -10.53 -6.60
N VAL A 756 -19.28 -9.44 -6.06
CA VAL A 756 -18.48 -8.30 -5.57
C VAL A 756 -19.31 -7.36 -4.70
N GLY A 757 -18.64 -6.55 -3.88
CA GLY A 757 -19.24 -5.47 -3.10
C GLY A 757 -19.38 -5.77 -1.61
N GLY A 758 -19.15 -7.02 -1.18
CA GLY A 758 -19.13 -7.39 0.24
C GLY A 758 -18.23 -6.48 1.07
N TRP A 759 -18.56 -6.30 2.35
CA TRP A 759 -18.02 -5.31 3.30
C TRP A 759 -18.59 -3.90 3.14
N SER A 760 -19.03 -3.50 1.95
CA SER A 760 -19.75 -2.22 1.79
C SER A 760 -21.18 -2.27 2.37
N ASP A 761 -21.66 -3.46 2.70
CA ASP A 761 -22.96 -3.72 3.33
C ASP A 761 -22.92 -3.73 4.87
N THR A 762 -21.72 -3.70 5.44
CA THR A 762 -21.50 -3.96 6.87
C THR A 762 -21.50 -2.65 7.67
N PRO A 763 -22.24 -2.54 8.78
CA PRO A 763 -22.12 -1.41 9.70
C PRO A 763 -20.72 -1.33 10.34
N PRO A 764 -20.17 -0.12 10.60
CA PRO A 764 -20.78 1.18 10.41
C PRO A 764 -20.60 1.76 8.99
N TRP A 765 -19.91 1.07 8.06
CA TRP A 765 -19.75 1.58 6.69
C TRP A 765 -21.10 1.90 6.05
N SER A 766 -22.03 0.95 6.07
CA SER A 766 -23.35 1.12 5.44
C SER A 766 -24.21 2.22 6.07
N LEU A 767 -23.91 2.62 7.31
CA LEU A 767 -24.60 3.70 8.03
C LEU A 767 -24.03 5.08 7.69
N GLU A 768 -22.75 5.14 7.34
CA GLU A 768 -22.03 6.39 7.09
C GLU A 768 -21.82 6.69 5.59
N ARG A 769 -21.80 5.64 4.77
CA ARG A 769 -21.43 5.68 3.35
C ARG A 769 -22.34 4.79 2.53
N SER A 770 -22.43 5.09 1.24
CA SER A 770 -23.17 4.24 0.31
C SER A 770 -22.45 2.90 0.13
N GLY A 771 -23.18 1.80 0.26
CA GLY A 771 -22.74 0.46 -0.07
C GLY A 771 -23.34 0.00 -1.40
N CYS A 772 -22.70 -0.98 -2.05
CA CYS A 772 -23.26 -1.63 -3.22
C CYS A 772 -22.76 -3.07 -3.32
N VAL A 773 -23.68 -4.03 -3.43
CA VAL A 773 -23.37 -5.46 -3.55
C VAL A 773 -24.08 -6.04 -4.78
N LEU A 774 -23.33 -6.81 -5.57
CA LEU A 774 -23.82 -7.60 -6.69
C LEU A 774 -23.79 -9.08 -6.28
N ASN A 775 -24.97 -9.68 -6.10
CA ASN A 775 -25.11 -11.08 -5.69
C ASN A 775 -26.21 -11.80 -6.48
N MET A 776 -26.28 -13.12 -6.30
CA MET A 776 -27.17 -14.01 -7.01
C MET A 776 -27.75 -15.05 -6.04
N ALA A 777 -29.07 -15.25 -6.10
CA ALA A 777 -29.75 -16.34 -5.40
C ALA A 777 -29.65 -17.62 -6.24
N ILE A 778 -29.20 -18.72 -5.62
CA ILE A 778 -29.05 -20.01 -6.30
C ILE A 778 -29.71 -21.15 -5.52
N THR A 779 -30.18 -22.15 -6.24
CA THR A 779 -30.44 -23.48 -5.70
C THR A 779 -29.14 -24.29 -5.70
N LEU A 780 -29.05 -25.27 -4.81
CA LEU A 780 -27.95 -26.23 -4.80
C LEU A 780 -28.53 -27.64 -4.92
N GLU A 781 -27.99 -28.43 -5.84
CA GLU A 781 -28.46 -29.80 -6.13
C GLU A 781 -29.99 -29.85 -6.38
N GLY A 782 -30.53 -28.82 -7.06
CA GLY A 782 -31.96 -28.70 -7.36
C GLY A 782 -32.89 -28.39 -6.17
N SER A 783 -32.35 -28.01 -5.00
CA SER A 783 -33.16 -27.77 -3.79
C SER A 783 -32.94 -26.38 -3.17
N LEU A 784 -33.91 -25.91 -2.39
CA LEU A 784 -33.79 -24.75 -1.48
C LEU A 784 -33.29 -25.26 -0.12
N PRO A 785 -32.02 -25.06 0.24
CA PRO A 785 -31.40 -25.81 1.33
C PRO A 785 -31.73 -25.25 2.72
N ILE A 786 -32.30 -24.05 2.84
CA ILE A 786 -32.52 -23.36 4.12
C ILE A 786 -34.00 -23.09 4.33
N GLY A 787 -34.51 -23.38 5.52
CA GLY A 787 -35.90 -23.10 5.81
C GLY A 787 -36.33 -23.28 7.25
N THR A 788 -37.62 -23.01 7.48
CA THR A 788 -38.30 -23.20 8.76
C THR A 788 -39.74 -23.67 8.54
N VAL A 789 -40.25 -24.42 9.51
CA VAL A 789 -41.68 -24.71 9.70
C VAL A 789 -42.09 -24.20 11.07
N ILE A 790 -43.14 -23.39 11.12
CA ILE A 790 -43.69 -22.84 12.35
C ILE A 790 -45.15 -23.24 12.45
N GLU A 791 -45.52 -23.89 13.55
CA GLU A 791 -46.87 -24.40 13.81
C GLU A 791 -47.41 -23.83 15.12
N THR A 792 -48.68 -23.41 15.15
CA THR A 792 -49.36 -23.13 16.41
C THR A 792 -49.71 -24.43 17.14
N THR A 793 -49.54 -24.46 18.46
CA THR A 793 -49.84 -25.59 19.33
C THR A 793 -50.83 -25.24 20.43
N LYS A 794 -51.56 -26.23 20.94
CA LYS A 794 -52.47 -26.07 22.08
C LYS A 794 -51.74 -26.03 23.43
N THR A 795 -50.51 -26.53 23.48
CA THR A 795 -49.62 -26.43 24.65
C THR A 795 -49.02 -25.04 24.70
N THR A 796 -48.95 -24.44 25.89
CA THR A 796 -48.26 -23.17 26.15
C THR A 796 -46.75 -23.32 25.97
N GLY A 797 -46.05 -22.21 25.72
CA GLY A 797 -44.60 -22.20 25.52
C GLY A 797 -44.15 -22.36 24.07
N ILE A 798 -42.84 -22.38 23.85
CA ILE A 798 -42.21 -22.49 22.53
C ILE A 798 -41.28 -23.70 22.51
N SER A 799 -41.52 -24.63 21.59
CA SER A 799 -40.61 -25.72 21.27
C SER A 799 -39.80 -25.40 20.02
N ILE A 800 -38.48 -25.48 20.10
CA ILE A 800 -37.57 -25.24 18.98
C ILE A 800 -36.80 -26.54 18.70
N THR A 801 -36.67 -26.91 17.42
CA THR A 801 -35.92 -28.09 16.99
C THR A 801 -35.09 -27.77 15.74
N ASP A 802 -33.83 -28.22 15.69
CA ASP A 802 -32.98 -28.09 14.51
C ASP A 802 -32.86 -29.39 13.71
N ASP A 803 -32.16 -29.33 12.58
CA ASP A 803 -31.88 -30.46 11.69
C ASP A 803 -30.89 -31.48 12.26
N SER A 804 -30.14 -31.11 13.29
CA SER A 804 -29.22 -31.99 14.03
C SER A 804 -29.93 -32.77 15.15
N GLY A 805 -31.22 -32.53 15.36
CA GLY A 805 -32.03 -33.21 16.37
C GLY A 805 -31.96 -32.58 17.77
N HIS A 806 -31.30 -31.42 17.92
CA HIS A 806 -31.36 -30.67 19.17
C HIS A 806 -32.77 -30.13 19.38
N HIS A 807 -33.23 -30.12 20.62
CA HIS A 807 -34.56 -29.65 20.99
C HIS A 807 -34.49 -28.86 22.31
N ILE A 808 -35.24 -27.75 22.36
CA ILE A 808 -35.49 -27.00 23.60
C ILE A 808 -36.98 -26.64 23.69
N HIS A 809 -37.53 -26.69 24.90
CA HIS A 809 -38.86 -26.18 25.21
C HIS A 809 -38.73 -25.04 26.22
N ILE A 810 -39.37 -23.91 25.93
CA ILE A 810 -39.34 -22.69 26.75
C ILE A 810 -40.76 -22.38 27.18
N GLU A 811 -41.09 -22.60 28.45
CA GLU A 811 -42.40 -22.26 29.01
C GLU A 811 -42.49 -20.76 29.34
N GLU A 812 -41.47 -20.23 30.02
CA GLU A 812 -41.46 -18.84 30.48
C GLU A 812 -40.79 -17.92 29.44
N LEU A 813 -41.58 -17.20 28.64
CA LEU A 813 -41.07 -16.37 27.55
C LEU A 813 -40.23 -15.16 28.03
N SER A 814 -40.45 -14.68 29.26
CA SER A 814 -39.63 -13.65 29.91
C SER A 814 -38.17 -14.07 30.13
N SER A 815 -37.87 -15.38 30.11
CA SER A 815 -36.49 -15.88 30.19
C SER A 815 -35.65 -15.57 28.94
N ILE A 816 -36.29 -15.21 27.82
CA ILE A 816 -35.60 -14.84 26.58
C ILE A 816 -35.21 -13.36 26.68
N ALA A 817 -33.99 -13.09 27.15
CA ALA A 817 -33.44 -11.75 27.22
C ALA A 817 -31.98 -11.72 26.73
N PRO A 818 -31.55 -10.66 26.02
CA PRO A 818 -30.14 -10.44 25.72
C PRO A 818 -29.39 -9.93 26.96
N PRO A 819 -28.05 -10.09 27.04
CA PRO A 819 -27.18 -10.73 26.06
C PRO A 819 -27.29 -12.26 26.12
N PHE A 820 -27.20 -12.91 24.96
CA PHE A 820 -27.19 -14.36 24.85
C PHE A 820 -25.76 -14.91 24.94
N ASP A 821 -25.59 -16.07 25.58
CA ASP A 821 -24.32 -16.80 25.56
C ASP A 821 -23.96 -17.22 24.11
N ASN A 822 -22.67 -17.16 23.78
CA ASN A 822 -22.13 -17.67 22.52
C ASN A 822 -22.33 -19.19 22.37
N SER A 823 -22.50 -19.92 23.47
CA SER A 823 -22.80 -21.36 23.46
C SER A 823 -24.27 -21.70 23.17
N ASP A 824 -25.18 -20.71 23.15
CA ASP A 824 -26.61 -20.95 22.96
C ASP A 824 -26.95 -21.35 21.51
N LEU A 825 -27.23 -22.64 21.33
CA LEU A 825 -27.56 -23.26 20.04
C LEU A 825 -28.78 -22.61 19.34
N PHE A 826 -29.73 -22.06 20.11
CA PHE A 826 -30.96 -21.47 19.59
C PHE A 826 -30.99 -19.95 19.68
N ARG A 827 -29.84 -19.30 19.90
CA ARG A 827 -29.69 -17.84 19.96
C ARG A 827 -30.37 -17.12 18.79
N LEU A 828 -30.25 -17.65 17.58
CA LEU A 828 -30.86 -17.08 16.38
C LEU A 828 -32.38 -17.03 16.47
N VAL A 829 -33.03 -18.15 16.83
CA VAL A 829 -34.50 -18.23 16.94
C VAL A 829 -34.99 -17.39 18.12
N LYS A 830 -34.29 -17.43 19.26
CA LYS A 830 -34.58 -16.57 20.42
C LYS A 830 -34.51 -15.08 20.08
N SER A 831 -33.49 -14.68 19.32
CA SER A 831 -33.35 -13.31 18.84
C SER A 831 -34.46 -12.93 17.84
N ALA A 832 -34.86 -13.87 16.97
CA ALA A 832 -36.00 -13.68 16.06
C ALA A 832 -37.29 -13.38 16.82
N LEU A 833 -37.59 -14.14 17.87
CA LEU A 833 -38.77 -13.94 18.71
C LEU A 833 -38.81 -12.56 19.38
N LEU A 834 -37.64 -12.02 19.77
CA LEU A 834 -37.51 -10.68 20.32
C LEU A 834 -37.78 -9.59 19.28
N VAL A 835 -37.11 -9.65 18.13
CA VAL A 835 -37.25 -8.58 17.11
C VAL A 835 -38.63 -8.56 16.45
N THR A 836 -39.33 -9.70 16.40
CA THR A 836 -40.73 -9.76 15.92
C THR A 836 -41.76 -9.42 17.00
N ASN A 837 -41.33 -9.10 18.24
CA ASN A 837 -42.20 -8.83 19.39
C ASN A 837 -43.21 -9.94 19.70
N VAL A 838 -42.86 -11.20 19.41
CA VAL A 838 -43.73 -12.35 19.68
C VAL A 838 -43.87 -12.59 21.20
N ILE A 839 -42.82 -12.26 21.95
CA ILE A 839 -42.71 -12.46 23.40
C ILE A 839 -43.58 -11.47 24.20
N SER A 840 -43.87 -10.28 23.67
CA SER A 840 -44.59 -9.20 24.38
C SER A 840 -46.13 -9.27 24.28
N GLY A 841 -46.71 -10.47 24.12
CA GLY A 841 -48.16 -10.68 24.21
C GLY A 841 -48.95 -10.61 22.90
N LYS A 842 -48.31 -10.78 21.73
CA LYS A 842 -48.98 -10.80 20.42
C LYS A 842 -49.60 -12.14 20.04
N ILE A 843 -49.27 -13.21 20.76
CA ILE A 843 -49.89 -14.53 20.61
C ILE A 843 -50.91 -14.69 21.76
N PRO A 844 -52.13 -15.20 21.51
CA PRO A 844 -53.10 -15.45 22.57
C PRO A 844 -52.49 -16.31 23.69
N LEU A 845 -52.80 -15.99 24.96
CA LEU A 845 -52.24 -16.65 26.16
C LEU A 845 -52.37 -18.20 26.18
N CYS A 846 -53.24 -18.78 25.34
CA CYS A 846 -53.54 -20.21 25.32
C CYS A 846 -52.92 -20.97 24.13
N THR A 847 -52.05 -20.35 23.33
CA THR A 847 -51.42 -20.98 22.14
C THR A 847 -49.90 -20.89 22.18
N GLY A 848 -49.21 -22.03 22.09
CA GLY A 848 -47.75 -22.09 21.95
C GLY A 848 -47.30 -22.20 20.49
N LEU A 849 -45.98 -22.26 20.29
CA LEU A 849 -45.36 -22.42 18.97
C LEU A 849 -44.44 -23.63 18.93
N ARG A 850 -44.46 -24.35 17.80
CA ARG A 850 -43.43 -25.32 17.44
C ARG A 850 -42.66 -24.79 16.24
N ILE A 851 -41.36 -24.58 16.40
CA ILE A 851 -40.46 -24.05 15.38
C ILE A 851 -39.45 -25.14 15.02
N ARG A 852 -39.41 -25.53 13.75
CA ARG A 852 -38.41 -26.46 13.22
C ARG A 852 -37.59 -25.77 12.15
N THR A 853 -36.27 -25.72 12.33
CA THR A 853 -35.34 -25.09 11.38
C THR A 853 -34.42 -26.13 10.72
N TRP A 854 -33.95 -25.84 9.51
CA TRP A 854 -32.90 -26.63 8.84
C TRP A 854 -32.02 -25.77 7.95
N ALA A 855 -30.78 -26.22 7.76
CA ALA A 855 -29.85 -25.69 6.80
C ALA A 855 -28.99 -26.83 6.21
N ASN A 856 -29.38 -27.33 5.04
CA ASN A 856 -28.71 -28.42 4.32
C ASN A 856 -27.41 -28.00 3.64
N VAL A 857 -26.67 -27.06 4.25
CA VAL A 857 -25.36 -26.58 3.83
C VAL A 857 -24.49 -26.38 5.07
N PRO A 858 -23.17 -26.66 5.01
CA PRO A 858 -22.29 -26.49 6.18
C PRO A 858 -22.36 -25.06 6.75
N ARG A 859 -22.42 -24.94 8.08
CA ARG A 859 -22.25 -23.63 8.75
C ARG A 859 -20.84 -23.12 8.50
N GLY A 860 -20.69 -21.81 8.27
CA GLY A 860 -19.39 -21.21 7.91
C GLY A 860 -18.97 -21.48 6.46
N SER A 861 -19.89 -21.93 5.60
CA SER A 861 -19.67 -22.14 4.16
C SER A 861 -19.49 -20.85 3.35
N GLY A 862 -19.75 -19.69 3.95
CA GLY A 862 -19.69 -18.41 3.27
C GLY A 862 -20.91 -18.09 2.41
N LEU A 863 -21.95 -18.95 2.36
CA LEU A 863 -23.19 -18.81 1.58
C LEU A 863 -24.31 -17.99 2.25
N GLY A 864 -24.03 -17.33 3.37
CA GLY A 864 -25.00 -16.50 4.10
C GLY A 864 -26.01 -17.32 4.92
N THR A 865 -25.67 -18.59 5.21
CA THR A 865 -26.59 -19.57 5.82
C THR A 865 -27.30 -19.05 7.07
N SER A 866 -26.57 -18.42 7.99
CA SER A 866 -27.14 -17.93 9.24
C SER A 866 -28.14 -16.80 9.03
N SER A 867 -27.80 -15.78 8.24
CA SER A 867 -28.66 -14.62 7.98
C SER A 867 -29.89 -15.01 7.15
N ILE A 868 -29.73 -15.94 6.20
CA ILE A 868 -30.84 -16.48 5.41
C ILE A 868 -31.76 -17.32 6.29
N LEU A 869 -31.22 -18.12 7.21
CA LEU A 869 -32.03 -18.86 8.18
C LEU A 869 -32.78 -17.91 9.12
N ALA A 870 -32.12 -16.84 9.59
CA ALA A 870 -32.76 -15.79 10.35
C ALA A 870 -33.90 -15.13 9.56
N ALA A 871 -33.69 -14.85 8.27
CA ALA A 871 -34.73 -14.34 7.38
C ALA A 871 -35.90 -15.31 7.23
N ALA A 872 -35.65 -16.61 7.09
CA ALA A 872 -36.71 -17.62 7.02
C ALA A 872 -37.55 -17.67 8.31
N VAL A 873 -36.89 -17.65 9.48
CA VAL A 873 -37.55 -17.67 10.80
C VAL A 873 -38.34 -16.39 11.04
N VAL A 874 -37.73 -15.21 10.82
CA VAL A 874 -38.40 -13.91 10.97
C VAL A 874 -39.61 -13.82 10.03
N LYS A 875 -39.44 -14.19 8.76
CA LYS A 875 -40.54 -14.20 7.79
C LYS A 875 -41.66 -15.11 8.27
N GLY A 876 -41.35 -16.36 8.63
CA GLY A 876 -42.32 -17.32 9.14
C GLY A 876 -43.08 -16.84 10.38
N LEU A 877 -42.38 -16.19 11.32
CA LEU A 877 -42.99 -15.60 12.52
C LEU A 877 -43.93 -14.45 12.17
N LEU A 878 -43.59 -13.61 11.19
CA LEU A 878 -44.48 -12.53 10.73
C LEU A 878 -45.72 -13.09 10.02
N GLN A 879 -45.58 -14.14 9.19
CA GLN A 879 -46.75 -14.73 8.51
C GLN A 879 -47.69 -15.39 9.51
N ILE A 880 -47.16 -16.07 10.56
CA ILE A 880 -48.01 -16.76 11.53
C ILE A 880 -48.77 -15.78 12.44
N THR A 881 -48.15 -14.65 12.78
CA THR A 881 -48.78 -13.56 13.56
C THR A 881 -49.62 -12.61 12.73
N GLY A 882 -49.52 -12.64 11.39
CA GLY A 882 -50.25 -11.76 10.48
C GLY A 882 -49.69 -10.33 10.40
N GLU A 883 -48.39 -10.18 10.60
CA GLU A 883 -47.65 -8.91 10.51
C GLU A 883 -47.06 -8.69 9.10
N ASP A 884 -46.39 -7.55 8.86
CA ASP A 884 -45.77 -7.24 7.57
C ASP A 884 -44.62 -8.20 7.23
N GLU A 885 -44.89 -9.17 6.36
CA GLU A 885 -43.91 -10.17 5.87
C GLU A 885 -43.12 -9.71 4.62
N SER A 886 -43.17 -8.41 4.27
CA SER A 886 -42.43 -7.88 3.14
C SER A 886 -40.92 -8.15 3.26
N ASN A 887 -40.26 -8.44 2.14
CA ASN A 887 -38.82 -8.71 2.13
C ASN A 887 -38.00 -7.54 2.69
N GLU A 888 -38.47 -6.31 2.52
CA GLU A 888 -37.85 -5.12 3.09
C GLU A 888 -37.90 -5.13 4.63
N ASN A 889 -39.08 -5.38 5.22
CA ASN A 889 -39.23 -5.45 6.67
C ASN A 889 -38.44 -6.63 7.27
N VAL A 890 -38.50 -7.81 6.65
CA VAL A 890 -37.71 -8.98 7.08
C VAL A 890 -36.22 -8.67 7.07
N ALA A 891 -35.70 -8.06 5.99
CA ALA A 891 -34.27 -7.76 5.88
C ALA A 891 -33.79 -6.77 6.96
N ARG A 892 -34.63 -5.78 7.29
CA ARG A 892 -34.40 -4.82 8.38
C ARG A 892 -34.36 -5.51 9.74
N LEU A 893 -35.36 -6.35 10.05
CA LEU A 893 -35.41 -7.07 11.33
C LEU A 893 -34.24 -8.04 11.49
N VAL A 894 -33.81 -8.72 10.42
CA VAL A 894 -32.63 -9.59 10.45
C VAL A 894 -31.36 -8.80 10.74
N LEU A 895 -31.20 -7.59 10.18
CA LEU A 895 -30.04 -6.76 10.46
C LEU A 895 -29.97 -6.41 11.96
N VAL A 896 -31.09 -6.06 12.59
CA VAL A 896 -31.17 -5.82 14.05
C VAL A 896 -30.88 -7.09 14.85
N LEU A 897 -31.45 -8.22 14.42
CA LEU A 897 -31.29 -9.52 15.04
C LEU A 897 -29.81 -9.90 15.13
N GLU A 898 -29.03 -9.72 14.05
CA GLU A 898 -27.61 -10.06 14.04
C GLU A 898 -26.76 -9.20 14.98
N GLN A 899 -27.14 -7.94 15.18
CA GLN A 899 -26.49 -7.08 16.16
C GLN A 899 -26.82 -7.53 17.60
N LEU A 900 -28.07 -7.89 17.88
CA LEU A 900 -28.49 -8.44 19.19
C LEU A 900 -27.81 -9.77 19.50
N MET A 901 -27.62 -10.60 18.47
CA MET A 901 -26.83 -11.82 18.58
C MET A 901 -25.36 -11.51 18.89
N GLY A 902 -24.82 -10.37 18.48
CA GLY A 902 -23.39 -10.09 18.54
C GLY A 902 -22.59 -10.79 17.43
N THR A 903 -23.25 -11.20 16.33
CA THR A 903 -22.52 -11.61 15.12
C THR A 903 -22.11 -10.43 14.27
N GLY A 904 -22.84 -9.30 14.34
CA GLY A 904 -22.47 -8.03 13.74
C GLY A 904 -22.51 -7.96 12.21
N GLY A 905 -23.22 -8.87 11.55
CA GLY A 905 -23.24 -8.98 10.09
C GLY A 905 -23.89 -7.80 9.36
N GLY A 906 -23.67 -7.75 8.05
CA GLY A 906 -24.23 -6.74 7.14
C GLY A 906 -25.60 -7.11 6.59
N TRP A 907 -26.07 -6.37 5.58
CA TRP A 907 -27.39 -6.60 4.99
C TRP A 907 -27.41 -7.54 3.77
N GLN A 908 -26.25 -7.89 3.22
CA GLN A 908 -26.20 -8.56 1.91
C GLN A 908 -26.77 -9.99 1.91
N ASP A 909 -26.64 -10.72 3.01
CA ASP A 909 -26.92 -12.15 3.08
C ASP A 909 -28.43 -12.40 3.05
N GLN A 910 -29.18 -11.71 3.91
CA GLN A 910 -30.63 -11.75 3.95
C GLN A 910 -31.25 -11.20 2.67
N ILE A 911 -30.73 -10.12 2.10
CA ILE A 911 -31.19 -9.64 0.79
C ILE A 911 -30.91 -10.70 -0.28
N GLY A 912 -29.71 -11.30 -0.22
CA GLY A 912 -29.24 -12.37 -1.09
C GLY A 912 -30.21 -13.55 -1.17
N GLY A 913 -30.75 -14.01 -0.04
CA GLY A 913 -31.69 -15.13 0.02
C GLY A 913 -33.17 -14.74 -0.17
N LEU A 914 -33.59 -13.53 0.22
CA LEU A 914 -35.00 -13.11 0.13
C LEU A 914 -35.44 -12.73 -1.28
N TYR A 915 -34.55 -12.15 -2.07
CA TYR A 915 -34.85 -11.69 -3.43
C TYR A 915 -34.29 -12.68 -4.46
N PRO A 916 -35.10 -13.14 -5.44
CA PRO A 916 -34.67 -14.11 -6.43
C PRO A 916 -33.68 -13.50 -7.44
N GLY A 917 -33.03 -14.37 -8.22
CA GLY A 917 -32.21 -14.00 -9.36
C GLY A 917 -30.91 -13.26 -9.03
N ILE A 918 -30.35 -12.62 -10.05
CA ILE A 918 -29.21 -11.72 -9.95
C ILE A 918 -29.72 -10.34 -9.56
N LYS A 919 -29.05 -9.69 -8.61
CA LYS A 919 -29.48 -8.39 -8.10
C LYS A 919 -28.31 -7.54 -7.67
N CYS A 920 -28.46 -6.24 -7.91
CA CYS A 920 -27.55 -5.22 -7.46
C CYS A 920 -28.27 -4.40 -6.39
N THR A 921 -27.78 -4.46 -5.16
CA THR A 921 -28.39 -3.74 -4.04
C THR A 921 -27.49 -2.56 -3.67
N SER A 922 -28.08 -1.39 -3.49
CA SER A 922 -27.39 -0.20 -2.98
C SER A 922 -27.95 0.21 -1.63
N SER A 923 -27.08 0.61 -0.71
CA SER A 923 -27.48 1.25 0.55
C SER A 923 -27.24 2.75 0.49
N PHE A 924 -28.16 3.50 1.08
CA PHE A 924 -28.04 4.94 1.26
C PHE A 924 -27.99 5.24 2.76
N PRO A 925 -26.89 5.86 3.24
CA PRO A 925 -26.69 6.13 4.66
C PRO A 925 -27.76 7.11 5.16
N GLY A 926 -28.12 6.97 6.44
CA GLY A 926 -29.14 7.80 7.09
C GLY A 926 -29.93 7.03 8.15
N ILE A 927 -30.82 7.75 8.83
CA ILE A 927 -31.80 7.18 9.76
C ILE A 927 -33.19 7.53 9.20
N PRO A 928 -33.93 6.58 8.59
CA PRO A 928 -33.56 5.17 8.44
C PRO A 928 -32.51 4.88 7.37
N LEU A 929 -31.77 3.78 7.54
CA LEU A 929 -30.96 3.16 6.49
C LEU A 929 -31.88 2.71 5.36
N ARG A 930 -31.64 3.18 4.13
CA ARG A 930 -32.46 2.81 2.97
C ARG A 930 -31.72 1.84 2.07
N LEU A 931 -32.39 0.74 1.72
CA LEU A 931 -31.87 -0.26 0.79
C LEU A 931 -32.68 -0.20 -0.50
N GLN A 932 -31.99 -0.13 -1.64
CA GLN A 932 -32.59 -0.20 -2.96
C GLN A 932 -32.10 -1.48 -3.64
N VAL A 933 -33.01 -2.44 -3.84
CA VAL A 933 -32.71 -3.70 -4.53
C VAL A 933 -33.13 -3.56 -5.99
N ILE A 934 -32.16 -3.68 -6.90
CA ILE A 934 -32.38 -3.66 -8.34
C ILE A 934 -32.18 -5.08 -8.86
N SER A 935 -33.28 -5.77 -9.19
CA SER A 935 -33.23 -7.07 -9.86
C SER A 935 -32.74 -6.89 -11.29
N LEU A 936 -31.76 -7.69 -11.68
CA LEU A 936 -31.30 -7.79 -13.06
C LEU A 936 -32.17 -8.81 -13.79
N LEU A 937 -32.59 -8.47 -15.00
CA LEU A 937 -33.30 -9.37 -15.91
C LEU A 937 -32.30 -9.87 -16.96
N PRO A 938 -31.52 -10.91 -16.68
CA PRO A 938 -30.53 -11.41 -17.63
C PRO A 938 -31.21 -12.03 -18.85
N SER A 939 -30.57 -11.90 -20.01
CA SER A 939 -31.02 -12.58 -21.22
C SER A 939 -30.88 -14.10 -21.05
N PRO A 940 -31.72 -14.93 -21.70
CA PRO A 940 -31.56 -16.39 -21.64
C PRO A 940 -30.18 -16.87 -22.09
N GLN A 941 -29.56 -16.15 -23.04
CA GLN A 941 -28.19 -16.43 -23.50
C GLN A 941 -27.16 -16.23 -22.39
N MET A 942 -27.25 -15.11 -21.66
CA MET A 942 -26.36 -14.82 -20.54
C MET A 942 -26.50 -15.86 -19.42
N ILE A 943 -27.72 -16.29 -19.10
CA ILE A 943 -27.96 -17.33 -18.09
C ILE A 943 -27.24 -18.62 -18.49
N VAL A 944 -27.44 -19.08 -19.73
CA VAL A 944 -26.82 -20.30 -20.24
C VAL A 944 -25.29 -20.19 -20.22
N GLU A 945 -24.74 -19.06 -20.68
CA GLU A 945 -23.30 -18.87 -20.70
C GLU A 945 -22.70 -18.85 -19.28
N LEU A 946 -23.35 -18.18 -18.34
CA LEU A 946 -22.94 -18.14 -16.94
C LEU A 946 -22.98 -19.54 -16.31
N GLN A 947 -24.06 -20.29 -16.50
CA GLN A 947 -24.20 -21.66 -15.98
C GLN A 947 -23.17 -22.63 -16.59
N GLN A 948 -22.78 -22.43 -17.85
CA GLN A 948 -21.77 -23.25 -18.50
C GLN A 948 -20.33 -22.93 -18.07
N ARG A 949 -20.06 -21.70 -17.61
CA ARG A 949 -18.70 -21.22 -17.30
C ARG A 949 -18.39 -21.12 -15.81
N LEU A 950 -19.39 -20.90 -14.95
CA LEU A 950 -19.20 -20.65 -13.52
C LEU A 950 -19.35 -21.93 -12.71
N LEU A 951 -18.27 -22.31 -12.00
CA LEU A 951 -18.28 -23.42 -11.06
C LEU A 951 -18.43 -22.90 -9.63
N VAL A 952 -19.28 -23.58 -8.85
CA VAL A 952 -19.48 -23.35 -7.42
C VAL A 952 -18.80 -24.51 -6.66
N VAL A 953 -17.68 -24.20 -6.00
CA VAL A 953 -16.77 -25.22 -5.44
C VAL A 953 -16.66 -25.06 -3.94
N PHE A 954 -17.02 -26.09 -3.16
CA PHE A 954 -16.76 -26.14 -1.73
C PHE A 954 -15.32 -26.60 -1.47
N THR A 955 -14.58 -25.82 -0.68
CA THR A 955 -13.15 -26.03 -0.41
C THR A 955 -12.85 -27.12 0.65
N GLY A 956 -13.88 -27.74 1.24
CA GLY A 956 -13.73 -28.68 2.36
C GLY A 956 -13.48 -28.01 3.72
N GLN A 957 -13.06 -26.74 3.73
CA GLN A 957 -12.80 -25.97 4.95
C GLN A 957 -13.99 -25.06 5.29
N VAL A 958 -14.19 -24.76 6.57
CA VAL A 958 -15.19 -23.80 7.04
C VAL A 958 -14.56 -22.85 8.06
N ARG A 959 -14.94 -21.57 7.98
CA ARG A 959 -14.44 -20.52 8.88
C ARG A 959 -15.61 -19.65 9.34
N LEU A 960 -15.65 -19.36 10.64
CA LEU A 960 -16.62 -18.41 11.19
C LEU A 960 -16.17 -16.97 10.90
N ALA A 961 -17.07 -16.16 10.35
CA ALA A 961 -16.79 -14.79 9.93
C ALA A 961 -16.54 -13.80 11.07
N HIS A 962 -17.00 -14.08 12.30
CA HIS A 962 -17.04 -13.11 13.40
C HIS A 962 -15.66 -12.50 13.71
N GLN A 963 -14.58 -13.31 13.74
CA GLN A 963 -13.24 -12.79 14.04
C GLN A 963 -12.70 -11.85 12.95
N VAL A 964 -13.11 -12.06 11.70
CA VAL A 964 -12.70 -11.22 10.56
C VAL A 964 -13.41 -9.89 10.62
N LEU A 965 -14.73 -9.93 10.87
CA LEU A 965 -15.57 -8.76 11.02
C LEU A 965 -14.99 -7.78 12.05
N HIS A 966 -14.60 -8.28 13.22
CA HIS A 966 -14.02 -7.46 14.27
C HIS A 966 -12.77 -6.69 13.80
N LYS A 967 -11.88 -7.34 13.07
CA LYS A 967 -10.64 -6.72 12.57
C LYS A 967 -10.90 -5.66 11.49
N VAL A 968 -11.81 -5.95 10.55
CA VAL A 968 -12.11 -5.04 9.44
C VAL A 968 -12.85 -3.80 9.93
N VAL A 969 -13.85 -3.96 10.79
CA VAL A 969 -14.61 -2.84 11.38
C VAL A 969 -13.74 -1.97 12.27
N ALA A 970 -12.86 -2.57 13.10
CA ALA A 970 -11.91 -1.79 13.91
C ALA A 970 -11.03 -0.89 13.03
N ARG A 971 -10.45 -1.43 11.95
CA ARG A 971 -9.67 -0.62 10.98
C ARG A 971 -10.53 0.47 10.32
N TYR A 972 -11.79 0.18 10.01
CA TYR A 972 -12.72 1.18 9.46
C TYR A 972 -12.99 2.33 10.44
N LEU A 973 -13.26 2.00 11.70
CA LEU A 973 -13.49 2.99 12.76
C LEU A 973 -12.26 3.87 13.00
N ARG A 974 -11.05 3.30 12.85
CA ARG A 974 -9.78 4.05 12.88
C ARG A 974 -9.55 4.98 11.69
N ARG A 975 -10.41 4.92 10.66
CA ARG A 975 -10.22 5.62 9.37
C ARG A 975 -8.96 5.19 8.62
N ASP A 976 -8.62 3.90 8.67
CA ASP A 976 -7.61 3.33 7.78
C ASP A 976 -7.96 3.63 6.31
N ASN A 977 -7.18 4.52 5.69
CA ASN A 977 -7.46 5.08 4.37
C ASN A 977 -7.44 4.01 3.27
N LEU A 978 -6.49 3.07 3.35
CA LEU A 978 -6.36 1.98 2.37
C LEU A 978 -7.55 1.02 2.47
N LEU A 979 -7.98 0.68 3.68
CA LEU A 979 -9.17 -0.14 3.90
C LEU A 979 -10.43 0.57 3.41
N ALA A 980 -10.59 1.85 3.74
CA ALA A 980 -11.75 2.63 3.30
C ALA A 980 -11.80 2.78 1.77
N SER A 981 -10.64 2.99 1.13
CA SER A 981 -10.51 3.01 -0.33
C SER A 981 -10.87 1.66 -0.95
N SER A 982 -10.43 0.55 -0.34
CA SER A 982 -10.73 -0.80 -0.79
C SER A 982 -12.24 -1.10 -0.74
N ILE A 983 -12.93 -0.75 0.35
CA ILE A 983 -14.39 -0.94 0.45
C ILE A 983 -15.14 -0.06 -0.55
N LYS A 984 -14.69 1.19 -0.76
CA LYS A 984 -15.25 2.08 -1.80
C LYS A 984 -15.10 1.45 -3.19
N ARG A 985 -13.91 0.93 -3.50
CA ARG A 985 -13.63 0.27 -4.78
C ARG A 985 -14.46 -0.99 -4.97
N LEU A 986 -14.68 -1.80 -3.94
CA LEU A 986 -15.60 -2.95 -4.00
C LEU A 986 -17.03 -2.52 -4.37
N ALA A 987 -17.54 -1.42 -3.80
CA ALA A 987 -18.86 -0.90 -4.16
C ALA A 987 -18.92 -0.34 -5.59
N GLU A 988 -17.85 0.27 -6.09
CA GLU A 988 -17.73 0.70 -7.48
C GLU A 988 -17.70 -0.50 -8.45
N LEU A 989 -16.90 -1.53 -8.11
CA LEU A 989 -16.81 -2.77 -8.87
C LEU A 989 -18.15 -3.50 -8.95
N ALA A 990 -19.01 -3.40 -7.93
CA ALA A 990 -20.37 -3.94 -8.01
C ALA A 990 -21.23 -3.26 -9.10
N LYS A 991 -21.02 -1.96 -9.35
CA LYS A 991 -21.68 -1.24 -10.44
C LYS A 991 -21.10 -1.64 -11.80
N ILE A 992 -19.78 -1.78 -11.89
CA ILE A 992 -19.09 -2.25 -13.11
C ILE A 992 -19.54 -3.68 -13.45
N GLY A 993 -19.53 -4.59 -12.47
CA GLY A 993 -19.99 -5.96 -12.67
C GLY A 993 -21.48 -6.03 -13.07
N ARG A 994 -22.32 -5.13 -12.56
CA ARG A 994 -23.72 -5.00 -13.01
C ARG A 994 -23.78 -4.65 -14.50
N GLU A 995 -23.00 -3.67 -14.93
CA GLU A 995 -22.94 -3.24 -16.34
C GLU A 995 -22.39 -4.34 -17.25
N ALA A 996 -21.33 -5.04 -16.84
CA ALA A 996 -20.79 -6.20 -17.53
C ALA A 996 -21.86 -7.27 -17.77
N LEU A 997 -22.64 -7.61 -16.72
CA LEU A 997 -23.73 -8.58 -16.85
C LEU A 997 -24.86 -8.10 -17.76
N MET A 998 -25.22 -6.81 -17.71
CA MET A 998 -26.24 -6.23 -18.60
C MET A 998 -25.79 -6.24 -20.07
N ASN A 999 -24.48 -6.11 -20.31
CA ASN A 999 -23.89 -6.15 -21.65
C ASN A 999 -23.55 -7.58 -22.13
N CYS A 1000 -23.84 -8.61 -21.32
CA CYS A 1000 -23.43 -9.99 -21.57
C CYS A 1000 -21.91 -10.17 -21.71
N ASP A 1001 -21.11 -9.33 -21.05
CA ASP A 1001 -19.64 -9.44 -20.99
C ASP A 1001 -19.21 -10.22 -19.73
N ILE A 1002 -19.17 -11.55 -19.86
CA ILE A 1002 -18.79 -12.43 -18.75
C ILE A 1002 -17.28 -12.35 -18.47
N ASP A 1003 -16.46 -11.95 -19.45
CA ASP A 1003 -15.03 -11.83 -19.24
C ASP A 1003 -14.69 -10.64 -18.33
N GLU A 1004 -15.39 -9.51 -18.52
CA GLU A 1004 -15.31 -8.35 -17.63
C GLU A 1004 -15.79 -8.69 -16.20
N LEU A 1005 -16.82 -9.52 -16.04
CA LEU A 1005 -17.21 -10.03 -14.72
C LEU A 1005 -16.07 -10.81 -14.05
N GLY A 1006 -15.33 -11.62 -14.83
CA GLY A 1006 -14.15 -12.33 -14.34
C GLY A 1006 -13.06 -11.40 -13.83
N ASP A 1007 -12.79 -10.32 -14.58
CA ASP A 1007 -11.82 -9.29 -14.17
C ASP A 1007 -12.26 -8.57 -12.88
N VAL A 1008 -13.56 -8.27 -12.77
CA VAL A 1008 -14.17 -7.71 -11.54
C VAL A 1008 -14.00 -8.67 -10.35
N MET A 1009 -14.23 -9.97 -10.54
CA MET A 1009 -14.03 -10.97 -9.48
C MET A 1009 -12.57 -11.06 -9.03
N MET A 1010 -11.61 -10.99 -9.96
CA MET A 1010 -10.18 -10.98 -9.66
C MET A 1010 -9.77 -9.76 -8.83
N GLU A 1011 -10.23 -8.56 -9.24
CA GLU A 1011 -9.95 -7.35 -8.48
C GLU A 1011 -10.62 -7.39 -7.10
N ALA A 1012 -11.86 -7.87 -7.01
CA ALA A 1012 -12.57 -8.03 -5.74
C ALA A 1012 -11.84 -8.99 -4.78
N TRP A 1013 -11.35 -10.13 -5.28
CA TRP A 1013 -10.59 -11.09 -4.48
C TRP A 1013 -9.31 -10.48 -3.92
N ARG A 1014 -8.61 -9.71 -4.76
CA ARG A 1014 -7.41 -8.99 -4.37
C ARG A 1014 -7.71 -8.01 -3.24
N LEU A 1015 -8.77 -7.20 -3.37
CA LEU A 1015 -9.20 -6.25 -2.34
C LEU A 1015 -9.63 -6.96 -1.05
N HIS A 1016 -10.31 -8.11 -1.12
CA HIS A 1016 -10.67 -8.88 0.08
C HIS A 1016 -9.43 -9.29 0.90
N GLN A 1017 -8.35 -9.69 0.23
CA GLN A 1017 -7.07 -10.00 0.89
C GLN A 1017 -6.37 -8.75 1.48
N GLU A 1018 -6.68 -7.55 0.99
CA GLU A 1018 -6.19 -6.29 1.59
C GLU A 1018 -6.97 -5.91 2.87
N LEU A 1019 -8.26 -6.23 2.89
CA LEU A 1019 -9.14 -6.06 4.06
C LEU A 1019 -8.75 -7.04 5.19
N ASP A 1020 -8.72 -8.33 4.87
CA ASP A 1020 -8.23 -9.39 5.75
C ASP A 1020 -7.32 -10.32 4.97
N PRO A 1021 -6.00 -10.31 5.23
CA PRO A 1021 -5.11 -11.32 4.67
C PRO A 1021 -5.64 -12.72 4.93
N TYR A 1022 -6.13 -13.04 6.13
CA TYR A 1022 -6.57 -14.39 6.48
C TYR A 1022 -7.82 -14.89 5.72
N CYS A 1023 -8.44 -14.06 4.87
CA CYS A 1023 -9.47 -14.53 3.95
C CYS A 1023 -8.93 -15.56 2.93
N SER A 1024 -7.60 -15.70 2.78
CA SER A 1024 -6.96 -16.80 2.05
C SER A 1024 -6.00 -17.59 2.93
N ASN A 1025 -5.68 -18.81 2.50
CA ASN A 1025 -4.73 -19.72 3.13
C ASN A 1025 -4.01 -20.55 2.05
N GLU A 1026 -3.03 -21.37 2.44
CA GLU A 1026 -2.22 -22.15 1.50
C GLU A 1026 -3.08 -23.06 0.59
N LEU A 1027 -4.12 -23.71 1.12
CA LEU A 1027 -5.00 -24.57 0.31
C LEU A 1027 -5.73 -23.75 -0.76
N VAL A 1028 -6.28 -22.60 -0.38
CA VAL A 1028 -7.00 -21.70 -1.29
C VAL A 1028 -6.06 -21.13 -2.34
N ASP A 1029 -4.86 -20.70 -1.95
CA ASP A 1029 -3.88 -20.14 -2.89
C ASP A 1029 -3.41 -21.20 -3.89
N ARG A 1030 -3.20 -22.45 -3.47
CA ARG A 1030 -2.89 -23.57 -4.38
C ARG A 1030 -4.05 -23.86 -5.32
N LEU A 1031 -5.28 -23.88 -4.81
CA LEU A 1031 -6.48 -24.09 -5.63
C LEU A 1031 -6.62 -23.02 -6.71
N PHE A 1032 -6.44 -21.75 -6.35
CA PHE A 1032 -6.54 -20.63 -7.28
C PHE A 1032 -5.37 -20.60 -8.27
N THR A 1033 -4.14 -20.85 -7.83
CA THR A 1033 -2.98 -21.00 -8.72
C THR A 1033 -3.19 -22.14 -9.73
N PHE A 1034 -3.75 -23.26 -9.28
CA PHE A 1034 -4.10 -24.39 -10.16
C PHE A 1034 -5.20 -24.02 -11.18
N SER A 1035 -6.19 -23.24 -10.74
CA SER A 1035 -7.37 -22.87 -11.52
C SER A 1035 -7.10 -21.72 -12.51
N ASP A 1036 -6.09 -20.89 -12.28
CA ASP A 1036 -5.78 -19.67 -13.05
C ASP A 1036 -5.63 -19.92 -14.57
N ARG A 1037 -5.06 -21.06 -14.95
CA ARG A 1037 -4.93 -21.48 -16.37
C ARG A 1037 -6.27 -21.73 -17.07
N TYR A 1038 -7.31 -22.10 -16.32
CA TYR A 1038 -8.65 -22.39 -16.85
C TYR A 1038 -9.62 -21.22 -16.68
N CYS A 1039 -9.37 -20.36 -15.69
CA CYS A 1039 -10.28 -19.29 -15.27
C CYS A 1039 -9.98 -17.96 -15.94
N ARG A 1040 -11.02 -17.13 -16.04
CA ARG A 1040 -10.93 -15.69 -16.24
C ARG A 1040 -10.92 -14.94 -14.92
N GLY A 1041 -11.65 -15.45 -13.92
CA GLY A 1041 -11.60 -14.93 -12.56
C GLY A 1041 -12.09 -15.92 -11.52
N TYR A 1042 -11.68 -15.69 -10.28
CA TYR A 1042 -12.05 -16.53 -9.14
C TYR A 1042 -12.04 -15.73 -7.83
N LYS A 1043 -12.80 -16.21 -6.84
CA LYS A 1043 -12.79 -15.68 -5.47
C LYS A 1043 -13.46 -16.64 -4.49
N LEU A 1044 -13.16 -16.52 -3.20
CA LEU A 1044 -14.03 -17.08 -2.16
C LEU A 1044 -15.26 -16.19 -1.94
N ILE A 1045 -16.34 -16.82 -1.47
CA ILE A 1045 -17.63 -16.20 -1.16
C ILE A 1045 -17.68 -15.82 0.33
N GLY A 1046 -18.30 -14.69 0.66
CA GLY A 1046 -18.41 -14.20 2.05
C GLY A 1046 -17.06 -13.76 2.64
N ALA A 1047 -16.85 -14.02 3.94
CA ALA A 1047 -15.69 -13.54 4.69
C ALA A 1047 -14.35 -14.22 4.31
N GLY A 1048 -14.39 -15.35 3.59
CA GLY A 1048 -13.22 -16.12 3.18
C GLY A 1048 -12.59 -16.99 4.28
N GLY A 1049 -11.41 -17.52 3.98
CA GLY A 1049 -10.61 -18.43 4.82
C GLY A 1049 -11.08 -19.90 4.76
N GLY A 1050 -12.02 -20.20 3.87
CA GLY A 1050 -12.69 -21.47 3.66
C GLY A 1050 -14.05 -21.25 3.00
N GLY A 1051 -14.88 -22.29 2.93
CA GLY A 1051 -16.23 -22.22 2.39
C GLY A 1051 -16.27 -22.46 0.89
N PHE A 1052 -17.18 -21.77 0.20
CA PHE A 1052 -17.35 -21.88 -1.24
C PHE A 1052 -16.48 -20.88 -2.01
N ALA A 1053 -16.00 -21.32 -3.17
CA ALA A 1053 -15.33 -20.54 -4.19
C ALA A 1053 -16.21 -20.44 -5.44
N LEU A 1054 -16.14 -19.28 -6.10
CA LEU A 1054 -16.61 -19.10 -7.47
C LEU A 1054 -15.41 -19.16 -8.40
N LEU A 1055 -15.44 -20.08 -9.38
CA LEU A 1055 -14.43 -20.21 -10.42
C LEU A 1055 -15.09 -19.96 -11.78
N LEU A 1056 -14.81 -18.81 -12.39
CA LEU A 1056 -15.36 -18.44 -13.70
C LEU A 1056 -14.36 -18.86 -14.79
N ALA A 1057 -14.67 -19.92 -15.52
CA ALA A 1057 -13.83 -20.43 -16.60
C ALA A 1057 -13.77 -19.47 -17.79
N ARG A 1058 -12.69 -19.52 -18.58
CA ARG A 1058 -12.52 -18.72 -19.81
C ARG A 1058 -13.56 -19.05 -20.89
N ASN A 1059 -14.04 -20.29 -20.91
CA ASN A 1059 -15.12 -20.76 -21.79
C ASN A 1059 -15.70 -22.08 -21.23
N ALA A 1060 -16.75 -22.59 -21.88
CA ALA A 1060 -17.44 -23.81 -21.45
C ALA A 1060 -16.58 -25.08 -21.50
N GLU A 1061 -15.59 -25.15 -22.40
CA GLU A 1061 -14.67 -26.29 -22.48
C GLU A 1061 -13.69 -26.28 -21.29
N SER A 1062 -13.11 -25.12 -20.98
CA SER A 1062 -12.28 -24.93 -19.79
C SER A 1062 -13.04 -25.25 -18.50
N ALA A 1063 -14.34 -24.93 -18.43
CA ALA A 1063 -15.16 -25.27 -17.26
C ALA A 1063 -15.32 -26.78 -17.08
N LYS A 1064 -15.57 -27.52 -18.18
CA LYS A 1064 -15.67 -28.99 -18.15
C LYS A 1064 -14.34 -29.63 -17.75
N GLU A 1065 -13.24 -29.13 -18.32
CA GLU A 1065 -11.91 -29.63 -18.01
C GLU A 1065 -11.50 -29.33 -16.57
N LEU A 1066 -11.81 -28.14 -16.06
CA LEU A 1066 -11.58 -27.77 -14.66
C LEU A 1066 -12.41 -28.66 -13.72
N ARG A 1067 -13.70 -28.89 -14.01
CA ARG A 1067 -14.55 -29.79 -13.22
C ARG A 1067 -13.98 -31.21 -13.18
N ARG A 1068 -13.53 -31.74 -14.33
CA ARG A 1068 -12.93 -33.07 -14.44
C ARG A 1068 -11.62 -33.17 -13.66
N THR A 1069 -10.71 -32.22 -13.86
CA THR A 1069 -9.39 -32.23 -13.22
C THR A 1069 -9.46 -32.03 -11.70
N LEU A 1070 -10.38 -31.18 -11.20
CA LEU A 1070 -10.62 -31.05 -9.76
C LEU A 1070 -11.19 -32.33 -9.13
N ALA A 1071 -11.96 -33.13 -9.88
CA ALA A 1071 -12.51 -34.39 -9.37
C ALA A 1071 -11.48 -35.54 -9.38
N GLU A 1072 -10.51 -35.51 -10.30
CA GLU A 1072 -9.46 -36.53 -10.42
C GLU A 1072 -8.25 -36.26 -9.52
N ASP A 1073 -7.96 -35.00 -9.21
CA ASP A 1073 -6.79 -34.60 -8.44
C ASP A 1073 -6.99 -34.80 -6.94
N SER A 1074 -6.41 -35.88 -6.40
CA SER A 1074 -6.46 -36.21 -4.97
C SER A 1074 -5.76 -35.18 -4.06
N SER A 1075 -5.04 -34.20 -4.61
CA SER A 1075 -4.41 -33.14 -3.80
C SER A 1075 -5.40 -32.08 -3.30
N PHE A 1076 -6.61 -32.04 -3.87
CA PHE A 1076 -7.68 -31.13 -3.49
C PHE A 1076 -8.90 -31.90 -2.96
N ASP A 1077 -9.19 -31.78 -1.66
CA ASP A 1077 -10.44 -32.28 -1.08
C ASP A 1077 -11.56 -31.25 -1.29
N VAL A 1078 -11.98 -31.10 -2.54
CA VAL A 1078 -12.98 -30.12 -2.96
C VAL A 1078 -14.21 -30.80 -3.57
N LYS A 1079 -15.37 -30.17 -3.40
CA LYS A 1079 -16.63 -30.64 -4.00
C LYS A 1079 -17.22 -29.58 -4.92
N VAL A 1080 -17.42 -29.92 -6.19
CA VAL A 1080 -18.16 -29.08 -7.15
C VAL A 1080 -19.64 -29.38 -7.01
N TYR A 1081 -20.46 -28.34 -6.84
CA TYR A 1081 -21.92 -28.45 -6.71
C TYR A 1081 -22.62 -28.12 -8.03
N ASP A 1082 -23.72 -28.83 -8.30
CA ASP A 1082 -24.66 -28.42 -9.32
C ASP A 1082 -25.57 -27.30 -8.78
N TRP A 1083 -25.81 -26.28 -9.57
CA TRP A 1083 -26.50 -25.06 -9.16
C TRP A 1083 -27.33 -24.47 -10.29
N ASP A 1084 -28.46 -23.85 -9.95
CA ASP A 1084 -29.28 -23.08 -10.86
C ASP A 1084 -29.62 -21.70 -10.28
N ILE A 1085 -29.82 -20.71 -11.15
CA ILE A 1085 -30.32 -19.40 -10.72
C ILE A 1085 -31.75 -19.59 -10.20
N PHE A 1086 -32.00 -19.18 -8.95
CA PHE A 1086 -33.34 -19.20 -8.41
C PHE A 1086 -34.16 -18.03 -8.97
N LEU A 1087 -35.01 -18.30 -9.96
CA LEU A 1087 -35.98 -17.35 -10.50
C LEU A 1087 -37.34 -17.66 -9.87
N GLN A 1088 -38.04 -16.63 -9.37
CA GLN A 1088 -39.38 -16.83 -8.84
C GLN A 1088 -40.34 -17.06 -10.01
N SER A 1089 -40.96 -18.24 -10.01
CA SER A 1089 -41.94 -18.71 -11.02
C SER A 1089 -43.23 -17.93 -11.01
#